data_AF-E4RPF6-F1
#
_entry.id   AF-E4RPF6-F1
#
_cell.length_a   1.000
_cell.length_b   1.000
_cell.length_c   1.000
_cell.angle_alpha   90.00
_cell.angle_beta   90.00
_cell.angle_gamma   90.00
#
_symmetry.space_group_name_H-M   'P 1'
#
loop_
_entity.id
_entity.type
_entity.pdbx_description
1 polymer ?
#
loop_
_entity_poly.entity_id
_entity_poly.type
_entity_poly.pdbx_seq_one_letter_code
_entity_poly.pdbx_strand_id
1 'polypeptide(L)'
;MSYKAKFFLFGALIFIFLIFLLTMVCYGEVDRRARFDIDGSIGDDFIGQASILYPLRNSEDSIVYSDLRYRVGSDDPEEWNIGLGYRRKFSDRDNALAGVYLFRDRRDEYDNYWDMWTIGGEILTDQWDFRVNAYLSDDDKVLAAGSENANNELLVNNEQQLIFASSGAVYYKSMDGVDLEVGRRLRERDDFLNNVGAYLRVFRFSADEMETMTGQQLRIDKLIGERDDINYKFGVDWQNDNLRDSETKATFSVSIPFGGSSDSKESEERESEMTADEVLEARMTEKPVRDLDIIISETEEDGEIREERIAVDPLTGEEIGTVYFVTDDGDGDGSEDNPTKLSDLNSEEHDLIILSGEINYDQLILSEGQKLISAETGELEVSDGNGSTAVFAPDGNSATLKGEPSENDALLKLNNMNTVSGLRMEIESNGDYKRQIAIIIEDSSDTDKFHIIKDNTIDSANIGIAYENDEIDLEEKYEAENTFNSVDLKSLDGQCASDDSLIVNWHELDNVREDLTKDYELVNNLNEDVSGYDEHASENANDDKGWNPIGADSVEFVGVFDGNDYVISDLYIDREGENYIGLFSEIDSAGEIKNLGLADVYITGDDYVGGLVGRNDGTIENISIKDVDITGDKFVGGLVGYNHNGTIENISIKDVDISGKAQFGGLVGINYQGTIYDSYVTGEEKITGDDHVGGLVGINYQGTIYDSYVRGDVDITGEQRVGGLVGYNNFGEIINSHATGSVTATERRVGGLVGQNSGGTIEKSYADVDVEAENSDEIRVDIGGLVGHNSGTIEQSYAEGLVKGSNDSDDSDARIEIGGLVGRNQDATIKNSYATGDVELVSAGDNVEVNLGGLVGKNRNNHNPPKIENSYAIGEINGGNSEEHNLGGLVGYNNKDGSDKPEIIDSFALDNSLEIIGEDEGELTGRVALASEDDLKGSNLYRKVEDFNSYDNLNEAWDENIWDFGSDEDYPILEWQD
;
A
#
# COMPACT_ATOMS: atom_id res chain seq x y z
N MET A 1 20.55 -12.78 9.80
CA MET A 1 20.68 -11.41 10.31
C MET A 1 20.46 -10.47 9.14
N SER A 2 19.36 -9.72 9.14
CA SER A 2 19.09 -8.74 8.07
C SER A 2 20.21 -7.71 7.99
N TYR A 3 20.29 -6.97 6.87
CA TYR A 3 21.24 -5.88 6.68
C TYR A 3 21.27 -4.91 7.89
N LYS A 4 20.11 -4.69 8.53
CA LYS A 4 19.95 -3.89 9.75
C LYS A 4 20.66 -4.49 10.96
N ALA A 5 20.70 -5.82 11.10
CA ALA A 5 21.36 -6.51 12.22
C ALA A 5 22.91 -6.53 12.10
N LYS A 6 23.44 -6.41 10.87
CA LYS A 6 24.88 -6.28 10.62
C LYS A 6 25.35 -4.84 10.75
N PHE A 7 24.51 -3.88 10.35
CA PHE A 7 24.74 -2.48 10.70
C PHE A 7 24.70 -2.28 12.23
N PHE A 8 23.82 -2.99 12.93
CA PHE A 8 23.79 -3.05 14.39
C PHE A 8 25.05 -3.66 15.00
N LEU A 9 25.54 -4.81 14.51
CA LEU A 9 26.77 -5.42 15.03
C LEU A 9 28.00 -4.55 14.69
N PHE A 10 28.10 -4.01 13.48
CA PHE A 10 29.17 -3.11 13.06
C PHE A 10 29.18 -1.80 13.87
N GLY A 11 27.99 -1.22 14.11
CA GLY A 11 27.78 -0.10 15.02
C GLY A 11 28.19 -0.47 16.46
N ALA A 12 27.80 -1.66 16.93
CA ALA A 12 28.19 -2.19 18.23
C ALA A 12 29.71 -2.46 18.32
N LEU A 13 30.39 -2.86 17.25
CA LEU A 13 31.84 -3.09 17.19
C LEU A 13 32.63 -1.78 17.19
N ILE A 14 32.20 -0.78 16.41
CA ILE A 14 32.73 0.59 16.50
C ILE A 14 32.52 1.14 17.90
N PHE A 15 31.38 0.84 18.52
CA PHE A 15 31.06 1.24 19.87
C PHE A 15 31.90 0.52 20.93
N ILE A 16 32.14 -0.79 20.80
CA ILE A 16 33.06 -1.59 21.62
C ILE A 16 34.50 -1.07 21.47
N PHE A 17 34.90 -0.66 20.27
CA PHE A 17 36.20 -0.02 20.01
C PHE A 17 36.30 1.36 20.69
N LEU A 18 35.23 2.16 20.69
CA LEU A 18 35.11 3.42 21.42
C LEU A 18 35.17 3.21 22.95
N ILE A 19 34.52 2.15 23.46
CA ILE A 19 34.61 1.68 24.84
C ILE A 19 36.06 1.32 25.19
N PHE A 20 36.77 0.60 24.31
CA PHE A 20 38.18 0.24 24.51
C PHE A 20 39.09 1.48 24.57
N LEU A 21 38.77 2.52 23.81
CA LEU A 21 39.45 3.83 23.85
C LEU A 21 39.13 4.63 25.13
N LEU A 22 37.88 4.61 25.60
CA LEU A 22 37.42 5.32 26.80
C LEU A 22 37.91 4.68 28.11
N THR A 23 38.09 3.35 28.15
CA THR A 23 38.66 2.63 29.32
C THR A 23 40.10 3.04 29.63
N MET A 24 40.84 3.61 28.67
CA MET A 24 42.20 4.11 28.90
C MET A 24 42.26 5.46 29.65
N VAL A 25 41.14 6.14 29.90
CA VAL A 25 41.14 7.55 30.37
C VAL A 25 40.62 7.76 31.79
N CYS A 26 39.98 6.79 32.45
CA CYS A 26 39.28 7.05 33.72
C CYS A 26 39.96 6.40 34.95
N TYR A 27 40.55 7.24 35.81
CA TYR A 27 40.98 6.88 37.17
C TYR A 27 40.03 7.55 38.18
N GLY A 28 39.10 6.78 38.75
CA GLY A 28 38.16 7.21 39.78
C GLY A 28 38.45 6.56 41.14
N GLU A 29 37.93 7.14 42.23
CA GLU A 29 38.09 6.61 43.61
C GLU A 29 37.22 5.36 43.89
N VAL A 30 36.16 5.14 43.10
CA VAL A 30 35.24 3.99 43.16
C VAL A 30 35.02 3.44 41.74
N ASP A 31 35.00 2.13 41.59
CA ASP A 31 34.80 1.44 40.31
C ASP A 31 33.34 1.05 40.11
N ARG A 32 32.58 1.88 39.37
CA ARG A 32 31.22 1.55 38.93
C ARG A 32 31.30 1.01 37.50
N ARG A 33 30.69 -0.16 37.27
CA ARG A 33 30.74 -0.87 35.99
C ARG A 33 29.84 -0.22 34.93
N ALA A 34 30.30 -0.18 33.69
CA ALA A 34 29.43 0.14 32.56
C ALA A 34 28.38 -0.97 32.40
N ARG A 35 27.17 -0.61 31.97
CA ARG A 35 26.06 -1.54 31.76
C ARG A 35 25.62 -1.50 30.29
N PHE A 36 25.44 -2.68 29.73
CA PHE A 36 24.77 -2.91 28.45
C PHE A 36 23.38 -3.46 28.74
N ASP A 37 22.37 -2.83 28.18
CA ASP A 37 20.97 -3.19 28.35
C ASP A 37 20.40 -3.61 26.99
N ILE A 38 19.79 -4.79 26.93
CA ILE A 38 18.97 -5.26 25.81
C ILE A 38 17.53 -5.26 26.29
N ASP A 39 16.66 -4.56 25.59
CA ASP A 39 15.24 -4.46 25.89
C ASP A 39 14.42 -4.94 24.69
N GLY A 40 13.31 -5.61 24.98
CA GLY A 40 12.33 -6.02 23.98
C GLY A 40 10.92 -5.81 24.50
N SER A 41 10.01 -5.43 23.61
CA SER A 41 8.57 -5.39 23.90
C SER A 41 7.77 -6.04 22.79
N ILE A 42 6.71 -6.75 23.15
CA ILE A 42 5.76 -7.41 22.25
C ILE A 42 4.37 -6.92 22.60
N GLY A 43 3.67 -6.36 21.62
CA GLY A 43 2.27 -5.92 21.68
C GLY A 43 1.62 -6.21 20.33
N ASP A 44 1.11 -5.17 19.69
CA ASP A 44 0.69 -5.22 18.27
C ASP A 44 1.94 -5.32 17.36
N ASP A 45 3.03 -4.62 17.72
CA ASP A 45 4.33 -4.70 17.03
C ASP A 45 5.47 -5.24 17.93
N PHE A 46 6.56 -5.68 17.30
CA PHE A 46 7.81 -6.01 18.01
C PHE A 46 8.81 -4.87 17.97
N ILE A 47 9.30 -4.46 19.15
CA ILE A 47 10.34 -3.42 19.29
C ILE A 47 11.53 -3.99 20.04
N GLY A 48 12.73 -3.82 19.47
CA GLY A 48 14.01 -4.16 20.08
C GLY A 48 14.86 -2.92 20.34
N GLN A 49 15.52 -2.86 21.49
CA GLN A 49 16.44 -1.76 21.84
C GLN A 49 17.73 -2.32 22.46
N ALA A 50 18.85 -1.72 22.08
CA ALA A 50 20.12 -1.90 22.78
C ALA A 50 20.63 -0.56 23.31
N SER A 51 21.19 -0.56 24.53
CA SER A 51 21.73 0.65 25.12
C SER A 51 22.93 0.40 26.01
N ILE A 52 23.82 1.40 26.12
CA ILE A 52 25.00 1.33 26.98
C ILE A 52 25.11 2.58 27.82
N LEU A 53 25.07 2.39 29.14
CA LEU A 53 25.44 3.41 30.11
C LEU A 53 26.91 3.24 30.49
N TYR A 54 27.71 4.26 30.18
CA TYR A 54 29.14 4.27 30.43
C TYR A 54 29.54 5.34 31.46
N PRO A 55 30.09 4.94 32.63
CA PRO A 55 30.62 5.86 33.63
C PRO A 55 31.87 6.62 33.13
N LEU A 56 31.74 7.93 32.92
CA LEU A 56 32.83 8.82 32.52
C LEU A 56 33.65 9.33 33.71
N ARG A 57 33.02 9.51 34.87
CA ARG A 57 33.72 9.94 36.10
C ARG A 57 32.99 9.45 37.34
N ASN A 58 33.72 8.72 38.19
CA ASN A 58 33.20 8.20 39.46
C ASN A 58 33.83 8.91 40.66
N SER A 59 33.02 9.14 41.69
CA SER A 59 33.39 9.55 43.04
C SER A 59 32.49 8.80 44.03
N GLU A 60 32.84 8.78 45.33
CA GLU A 60 32.07 8.05 46.35
C GLU A 60 30.56 8.31 46.25
N ASP A 61 30.15 9.58 46.14
CA ASP A 61 28.73 9.94 46.11
C ASP A 61 28.20 10.37 44.74
N SER A 62 28.97 10.30 43.64
CA SER A 62 28.50 10.83 42.35
C SER A 62 29.09 10.15 41.12
N ILE A 63 28.33 10.17 40.03
CA ILE A 63 28.73 9.67 38.69
C ILE A 63 28.39 10.71 37.62
N VAL A 64 29.31 10.90 36.67
CA VAL A 64 29.01 11.45 35.34
C VAL A 64 29.03 10.27 34.36
N TYR A 65 28.01 10.13 33.53
CA TYR A 65 27.89 9.03 32.57
C TYR A 65 27.46 9.52 31.19
N SER A 66 27.76 8.72 30.17
CA SER A 66 27.13 8.79 28.86
C SER A 66 26.17 7.61 28.69
N ASP A 67 25.17 7.78 27.83
CA ASP A 67 24.17 6.76 27.51
C ASP A 67 23.95 6.79 25.99
N LEU A 68 24.24 5.69 25.28
CA LEU A 68 23.91 5.54 23.86
C LEU A 68 22.79 4.52 23.75
N ARG A 69 21.79 4.79 22.90
CA ARG A 69 20.70 3.86 22.61
C ARG A 69 20.46 3.78 21.11
N TYR A 70 20.07 2.59 20.67
CA TYR A 70 19.62 2.30 19.33
C TYR A 70 18.37 1.44 19.42
N ARG A 71 17.33 1.79 18.64
CA ARG A 71 16.02 1.14 18.64
C ARG A 71 15.61 0.81 17.22
N VAL A 72 14.99 -0.36 17.06
CA VAL A 72 14.44 -0.89 15.80
C VAL A 72 13.10 -1.57 16.09
N GLY A 73 12.15 -1.48 15.17
CA GLY A 73 10.90 -2.24 15.21
C GLY A 73 10.55 -2.84 13.84
N SER A 74 9.49 -3.65 13.79
CA SER A 74 8.91 -4.19 12.54
C SER A 74 8.37 -3.08 11.65
N ASP A 75 7.67 -2.12 12.26
CA ASP A 75 6.94 -1.02 11.60
C ASP A 75 7.39 0.36 12.08
N ASP A 76 8.31 0.40 13.07
CA ASP A 76 8.90 1.64 13.59
C ASP A 76 10.15 2.05 12.79
N PRO A 77 10.35 3.36 12.56
CA PRO A 77 11.56 3.83 11.91
C PRO A 77 12.80 3.72 12.80
N GLU A 78 13.99 3.73 12.19
CA GLU A 78 15.24 3.56 12.93
C GLU A 78 15.54 4.79 13.81
N GLU A 79 15.79 4.57 15.11
CA GLU A 79 16.06 5.65 16.07
C GLU A 79 17.43 5.48 16.75
N TRP A 80 18.18 6.58 16.85
CA TRP A 80 19.38 6.64 17.70
C TRP A 80 19.30 7.76 18.73
N ASN A 81 19.86 7.50 19.91
CA ASN A 81 19.84 8.45 21.01
C ASN A 81 21.19 8.55 21.71
N ILE A 82 21.68 9.78 21.93
CA ILE A 82 22.94 10.04 22.62
C ILE A 82 22.68 10.95 23.82
N GLY A 83 23.06 10.49 25.01
CA GLY A 83 22.84 11.20 26.27
C GLY A 83 24.07 11.37 27.14
N LEU A 84 24.02 12.40 27.99
CA LEU A 84 24.96 12.68 29.06
C LEU A 84 24.19 12.93 30.36
N GLY A 85 24.61 12.33 31.46
CA GLY A 85 23.97 12.52 32.75
C GLY A 85 24.91 12.65 33.93
N TYR A 86 24.37 13.20 35.01
CA TYR A 86 25.03 13.33 36.30
C TYR A 86 24.08 12.86 37.41
N ARG A 87 24.57 11.98 38.28
CA ARG A 87 23.85 11.55 39.48
C ARG A 87 24.67 11.79 40.73
N ARG A 88 23.96 12.06 41.83
CA ARG A 88 24.54 12.22 43.16
C ARG A 88 23.69 11.49 44.21
N LYS A 89 24.36 10.70 45.05
CA LYS A 89 23.82 10.03 46.23
C LYS A 89 23.86 10.97 47.44
N PHE A 90 22.82 10.90 48.27
CA PHE A 90 22.65 11.65 49.51
C PHE A 90 22.35 10.68 50.65
N SER A 91 23.40 10.24 51.33
CA SER A 91 23.32 9.24 52.42
C SER A 91 22.91 9.83 53.79
N ASP A 92 22.50 11.10 53.84
CA ASP A 92 22.07 11.76 55.08
C ASP A 92 20.54 11.74 55.23
N ARG A 93 20.06 10.84 56.11
CA ARG A 93 18.68 10.65 56.63
C ARG A 93 17.65 9.88 55.79
N ASP A 94 17.56 10.10 54.48
CA ASP A 94 16.48 9.50 53.66
C ASP A 94 16.96 8.57 52.54
N ASN A 95 18.28 8.37 52.38
CA ASN A 95 18.87 7.50 51.35
C ASN A 95 18.24 7.75 49.96
N ALA A 96 18.65 8.85 49.34
CA ALA A 96 18.19 9.25 48.01
C ALA A 96 19.34 9.46 47.03
N LEU A 97 19.04 9.35 45.75
CA LEU A 97 19.89 9.65 44.60
C LEU A 97 19.13 10.67 43.75
N ALA A 98 19.77 11.77 43.37
CA ALA A 98 19.20 12.70 42.40
C ALA A 98 20.04 12.72 41.12
N GLY A 99 19.38 12.75 39.98
CA GLY A 99 20.00 12.75 38.65
C GLY A 99 19.45 13.85 37.76
N VAL A 100 20.28 14.33 36.83
CA VAL A 100 19.88 15.15 35.69
C VAL A 100 20.58 14.63 34.44
N TYR A 101 19.89 14.66 33.30
CA TYR A 101 20.44 14.20 32.03
C TYR A 101 19.90 15.00 30.84
N LEU A 102 20.67 14.99 29.76
CA LEU A 102 20.36 15.60 28.47
C LEU A 102 20.57 14.54 27.39
N PHE A 103 19.62 14.38 26.46
CA PHE A 103 19.73 13.51 25.29
C PHE A 103 19.46 14.29 24.00
N ARG A 104 20.11 13.85 22.92
CA ARG A 104 19.76 14.15 21.53
C ARG A 104 19.24 12.86 20.90
N ASP A 105 18.04 12.93 20.37
CA ASP A 105 17.29 11.83 19.77
C ASP A 105 17.09 12.15 18.27
N ARG A 106 17.16 11.13 17.41
CA ARG A 106 16.83 11.24 15.99
C ARG A 106 16.07 10.02 15.50
N ARG A 107 15.03 10.26 14.71
CA ARG A 107 14.16 9.30 14.01
C ARG A 107 14.16 9.63 12.51
N ASP A 108 14.10 8.61 11.66
CA ASP A 108 14.05 8.74 10.20
C ASP A 108 12.69 8.27 9.67
N GLU A 109 11.77 9.18 9.34
CA GLU A 109 10.39 8.85 8.95
C GLU A 109 9.78 9.93 8.03
N TYR A 110 8.87 9.54 7.14
CA TYR A 110 8.22 10.45 6.17
C TYR A 110 9.21 11.24 5.30
N ASP A 111 10.27 10.58 4.85
CA ASP A 111 11.39 11.18 4.10
C ASP A 111 12.04 12.38 4.81
N ASN A 112 11.94 12.43 6.15
CA ASN A 112 12.52 13.48 6.97
C ASN A 112 13.24 12.93 8.22
N TYR A 113 14.27 13.67 8.65
CA TYR A 113 14.95 13.41 9.92
C TYR A 113 14.33 14.27 11.02
N TRP A 114 13.65 13.62 11.96
CA TRP A 114 13.05 14.26 13.13
C TRP A 114 14.03 14.26 14.30
N ASP A 115 14.19 15.39 14.96
CA ASP A 115 15.40 15.69 15.70
C ASP A 115 15.05 16.35 17.05
N MET A 116 15.09 15.58 18.14
CA MET A 116 14.56 16.00 19.44
C MET A 116 15.65 16.15 20.53
N TRP A 117 15.47 17.11 21.43
CA TRP A 117 16.27 17.27 22.64
C TRP A 117 15.44 16.87 23.86
N THR A 118 15.97 15.96 24.68
CA THR A 118 15.33 15.57 25.94
C THR A 118 16.11 16.07 27.14
N ILE A 119 15.46 16.79 28.05
CA ILE A 119 16.03 17.20 29.35
C ILE A 119 15.24 16.49 30.45
N GLY A 120 15.91 15.67 31.25
CA GLY A 120 15.26 14.93 32.33
C GLY A 120 15.92 15.06 33.68
N GLY A 121 15.14 14.81 34.71
CA GLY A 121 15.55 14.81 36.10
C GLY A 121 14.88 13.70 36.88
N GLU A 122 15.60 13.12 37.83
CA GLU A 122 15.11 12.01 38.64
C GLU A 122 15.50 12.13 40.11
N ILE A 123 14.63 11.64 40.99
CA ILE A 123 14.91 11.41 42.40
C ILE A 123 14.51 9.96 42.72
N LEU A 124 15.51 9.18 43.07
CA LEU A 124 15.43 7.74 43.28
C LEU A 124 15.77 7.43 44.73
N THR A 125 14.97 6.61 45.39
CA THR A 125 15.27 6.04 46.71
C THR A 125 15.43 4.53 46.60
N ASP A 126 15.46 3.81 47.70
CA ASP A 126 15.44 2.35 47.69
C ASP A 126 14.06 1.76 47.32
N GLN A 127 12.98 2.53 47.47
CA GLN A 127 11.59 2.09 47.19
C GLN A 127 10.79 3.00 46.25
N TRP A 128 11.10 4.29 46.17
CA TRP A 128 10.34 5.28 45.42
C TRP A 128 11.15 5.91 44.30
N ASP A 129 10.47 6.14 43.17
CA ASP A 129 11.01 6.76 41.97
C ASP A 129 10.16 7.96 41.59
N PHE A 130 10.82 9.09 41.32
CA PHE A 130 10.18 10.29 40.77
C PHE A 130 10.99 10.75 39.57
N ARG A 131 10.34 10.94 38.43
CA ARG A 131 10.99 11.38 37.19
C ARG A 131 10.16 12.45 36.49
N VAL A 132 10.86 13.35 35.82
CA VAL A 132 10.29 14.37 34.94
C VAL A 132 11.17 14.47 33.72
N ASN A 133 10.58 14.47 32.53
CA ASN A 133 11.26 14.69 31.27
C ASN A 133 10.55 15.80 30.48
N ALA A 134 11.33 16.62 29.79
CA ALA A 134 10.85 17.58 28.82
C ALA A 134 11.51 17.28 27.46
N TYR A 135 10.69 17.25 26.42
CA TYR A 135 10.99 16.90 25.04
C TYR A 135 10.83 18.15 24.19
N LEU A 136 11.86 18.51 23.44
CA LEU A 136 11.92 19.75 22.66
C LEU A 136 12.35 19.43 21.23
N SER A 137 11.47 19.65 20.25
CA SER A 137 11.77 19.56 18.83
C SER A 137 11.76 20.96 18.19
N ASP A 138 12.50 21.12 17.09
CA ASP A 138 12.56 22.35 16.29
C ASP A 138 12.52 21.96 14.80
N ASP A 139 11.67 20.97 14.49
CA ASP A 139 11.49 20.46 13.14
C ASP A 139 10.37 21.25 12.46
N ASP A 140 10.61 21.64 11.21
CA ASP A 140 9.60 22.24 10.36
C ASP A 140 8.51 21.21 10.00
N LYS A 141 7.32 21.70 9.63
CA LYS A 141 6.29 20.82 9.07
C LYS A 141 6.80 20.18 7.77
N VAL A 142 6.46 18.92 7.55
CA VAL A 142 6.76 18.19 6.31
C VAL A 142 5.45 17.81 5.64
N LEU A 143 5.34 18.08 4.34
CA LEU A 143 4.14 17.75 3.56
C LEU A 143 3.98 16.23 3.51
N ALA A 144 2.79 15.73 3.78
CA ALA A 144 2.49 14.31 3.61
C ALA A 144 2.51 13.93 2.12
N ALA A 145 3.16 12.80 1.80
CA ALA A 145 3.17 12.27 0.44
C ALA A 145 1.72 12.00 -0.04
N GLY A 146 1.38 12.44 -1.25
CA GLY A 146 0.02 12.34 -1.81
C GLY A 146 -0.93 13.50 -1.46
N SER A 147 -0.51 14.45 -0.62
CA SER A 147 -1.34 15.57 -0.19
C SER A 147 -1.48 16.74 -1.20
N GLU A 148 -1.00 16.59 -2.44
CA GLU A 148 -1.04 17.68 -3.45
C GLU A 148 -2.44 17.96 -4.00
N ASN A 149 -3.44 17.11 -3.70
CA ASN A 149 -4.79 17.19 -4.26
C ASN A 149 -5.89 17.48 -3.21
N ALA A 150 -5.56 18.13 -2.11
CA ALA A 150 -6.58 18.50 -1.14
C ALA A 150 -7.47 19.62 -1.69
N ASN A 151 -8.77 19.33 -1.74
CA ASN A 151 -9.94 20.19 -1.95
C ASN A 151 -9.74 21.42 -2.83
N ASN A 152 -10.05 21.30 -4.11
CA ASN A 152 -10.35 22.45 -4.95
C ASN A 152 -11.77 22.95 -4.63
N GLU A 153 -11.90 24.10 -3.96
CA GLU A 153 -13.18 24.79 -3.79
C GLU A 153 -13.37 25.80 -4.93
N LEU A 154 -14.59 25.88 -5.47
CA LEU A 154 -14.99 26.91 -6.43
C LEU A 154 -15.59 28.11 -5.71
N LEU A 155 -14.98 29.27 -5.85
CA LEU A 155 -15.47 30.49 -5.21
C LEU A 155 -15.29 31.72 -6.10
N VAL A 156 -16.09 32.77 -5.85
CA VAL A 156 -15.95 34.07 -6.50
C VAL A 156 -15.03 34.94 -5.65
N ASN A 157 -13.86 35.29 -6.18
CA ASN A 157 -12.88 36.09 -5.45
C ASN A 157 -13.29 37.58 -5.36
N ASN A 158 -12.52 38.38 -4.62
CA ASN A 158 -12.78 39.83 -4.46
C ASN A 158 -12.62 40.63 -5.77
N GLU A 159 -12.04 40.03 -6.81
CA GLU A 159 -11.90 40.62 -8.14
C GLU A 159 -13.06 40.22 -9.07
N GLN A 160 -14.10 39.57 -8.53
CA GLN A 160 -15.27 39.06 -9.26
C GLN A 160 -14.91 38.01 -10.31
N GLN A 161 -13.92 37.17 -10.02
CA GLN A 161 -13.53 36.05 -10.86
C GLN A 161 -13.97 34.75 -10.20
N LEU A 162 -14.51 33.82 -11.00
CA LEU A 162 -14.73 32.46 -10.54
C LEU A 162 -13.40 31.71 -10.58
N ILE A 163 -12.96 31.18 -9.44
CA ILE A 163 -11.66 30.54 -9.31
C ILE A 163 -11.76 29.17 -8.66
N PHE A 164 -10.85 28.28 -9.05
CA PHE A 164 -10.48 27.10 -8.29
C PHE A 164 -9.46 27.51 -7.24
N ALA A 165 -9.80 27.30 -5.96
CA ALA A 165 -8.94 27.52 -4.82
C ALA A 165 -8.54 26.18 -4.21
N SER A 166 -7.26 25.82 -4.24
CA SER A 166 -6.75 24.59 -3.60
C SER A 166 -6.51 24.80 -2.10
N SER A 167 -7.01 23.89 -1.26
CA SER A 167 -6.90 23.97 0.20
C SER A 167 -6.84 22.58 0.87
N GLY A 168 -6.14 22.45 2.00
CA GLY A 168 -6.25 21.26 2.87
C GLY A 168 -5.07 20.28 2.85
N ALA A 169 -3.82 20.74 2.73
CA ALA A 169 -2.71 19.79 2.78
C ALA A 169 -2.51 19.20 4.19
N VAL A 170 -2.26 17.90 4.23
CA VAL A 170 -1.83 17.16 5.40
C VAL A 170 -0.33 17.38 5.60
N TYR A 171 0.05 17.73 6.83
CA TYR A 171 1.42 17.92 7.24
C TYR A 171 1.75 17.06 8.46
N TYR A 172 2.98 16.54 8.50
CA TYR A 172 3.57 15.94 9.69
C TYR A 172 4.42 16.95 10.46
N LYS A 173 4.40 16.87 11.80
CA LYS A 173 5.30 17.63 12.67
C LYS A 173 5.59 16.88 13.98
N SER A 174 6.85 16.92 14.42
CA SER A 174 7.23 16.41 15.74
C SER A 174 6.71 17.31 16.87
N MET A 175 6.37 16.70 18.01
CA MET A 175 5.75 17.38 19.15
C MET A 175 6.70 17.65 20.32
N ASP A 176 6.61 18.85 20.89
CA ASP A 176 7.17 19.17 22.20
C ASP A 176 6.35 18.49 23.29
N GLY A 177 6.98 18.05 24.38
CA GLY A 177 6.23 17.39 25.45
C GLY A 177 6.86 17.37 26.82
N VAL A 178 6.08 16.92 27.79
CA VAL A 178 6.49 16.70 29.16
C VAL A 178 5.87 15.42 29.69
N ASP A 179 6.66 14.61 30.38
CA ASP A 179 6.17 13.50 31.19
C ASP A 179 6.52 13.64 32.67
N LEU A 180 5.72 12.97 33.50
CA LEU A 180 5.91 12.85 34.93
C LEU A 180 5.66 11.41 35.33
N GLU A 181 6.64 10.76 35.96
CA GLU A 181 6.53 9.38 36.43
C GLU A 181 6.70 9.31 37.95
N VAL A 182 5.79 8.58 38.61
CA VAL A 182 5.92 8.17 40.02
C VAL A 182 5.85 6.65 40.12
N GLY A 183 6.85 6.08 40.79
CA GLY A 183 7.00 4.64 40.93
C GLY A 183 7.20 4.20 42.37
N ARG A 184 6.75 2.98 42.68
CA ARG A 184 7.11 2.30 43.92
C ARG A 184 7.52 0.86 43.68
N ARG A 185 8.65 0.45 44.23
CA ARG A 185 9.14 -0.92 44.27
C ARG A 185 8.99 -1.53 45.66
N LEU A 186 8.41 -2.73 45.73
CA LEU A 186 8.22 -3.49 46.96
C LEU A 186 9.49 -4.27 47.29
N ARG A 187 10.07 -4.11 48.48
CA ARG A 187 11.33 -4.79 48.87
C ARG A 187 11.30 -5.55 50.20
N GLU A 188 10.32 -5.28 51.05
CA GLU A 188 10.28 -5.80 52.44
C GLU A 188 9.46 -7.10 52.58
N ARG A 189 9.37 -7.93 51.54
CA ARG A 189 8.56 -9.17 51.56
C ARG A 189 9.41 -10.36 51.13
N ASP A 190 9.46 -11.42 51.92
CA ASP A 190 10.11 -12.70 51.58
C ASP A 190 9.24 -13.57 50.63
N ASP A 191 8.37 -12.95 49.83
CA ASP A 191 7.37 -13.61 48.99
C ASP A 191 7.57 -13.22 47.50
N PHE A 192 6.76 -13.81 46.61
CA PHE A 192 6.75 -13.53 45.16
C PHE A 192 6.72 -12.02 44.79
N LEU A 193 6.16 -11.18 45.65
CA LEU A 193 6.02 -9.73 45.43
C LEU A 193 7.29 -8.91 45.73
N ASN A 194 8.38 -9.53 46.20
CA ASN A 194 9.66 -8.83 46.34
C ASN A 194 10.12 -8.28 44.97
N ASN A 195 10.75 -7.12 44.92
CA ASN A 195 11.24 -6.49 43.70
C ASN A 195 10.20 -6.28 42.59
N VAL A 196 8.90 -6.28 42.91
CA VAL A 196 7.85 -5.83 42.00
C VAL A 196 7.73 -4.31 42.07
N GLY A 197 7.87 -3.65 40.93
CA GLY A 197 7.66 -2.21 40.75
C GLY A 197 6.32 -1.93 40.09
N ALA A 198 5.64 -0.87 40.55
CA ALA A 198 4.47 -0.32 39.88
C ALA A 198 4.69 1.19 39.66
N TYR A 199 4.47 1.67 38.44
CA TYR A 199 4.77 3.04 38.01
C TYR A 199 3.57 3.61 37.28
N LEU A 200 3.25 4.86 37.61
CA LEU A 200 2.27 5.66 36.90
C LEU A 200 3.01 6.81 36.24
N ARG A 201 2.90 6.90 34.91
CA ARG A 201 3.34 8.04 34.12
C ARG A 201 2.12 8.80 33.60
N VAL A 202 2.21 10.11 33.59
CA VAL A 202 1.31 10.99 32.84
C VAL A 202 2.14 11.85 31.92
N PHE A 203 1.65 12.08 30.70
CA PHE A 203 2.39 12.82 29.70
C PHE A 203 1.47 13.73 28.89
N ARG A 204 2.06 14.77 28.31
CA ARG A 204 1.40 15.70 27.41
C ARG A 204 2.38 16.14 26.33
N PHE A 205 1.99 15.99 25.07
CA PHE A 205 2.74 16.43 23.89
C PHE A 205 1.87 17.38 23.06
N SER A 206 2.49 18.38 22.46
CA SER A 206 1.83 19.40 21.64
C SER A 206 2.79 19.96 20.61
N ALA A 207 2.28 20.20 19.41
CA ALA A 207 2.90 21.05 18.42
C ALA A 207 1.90 22.13 17.99
N ASP A 208 2.41 23.23 17.43
CA ASP A 208 1.55 24.25 16.83
C ASP A 208 0.67 23.63 15.73
N GLU A 209 -0.61 24.00 15.73
CA GLU A 209 -1.64 23.53 14.78
C GLU A 209 -1.98 22.03 14.84
N MET A 210 -1.39 21.26 15.76
CA MET A 210 -1.68 19.84 15.95
C MET A 210 -2.60 19.60 17.15
N GLU A 211 -3.37 18.51 17.11
CA GLU A 211 -4.15 18.09 18.27
C GLU A 211 -3.22 17.67 19.42
N THR A 212 -3.46 18.15 20.65
CA THR A 212 -2.56 17.87 21.78
C THR A 212 -2.74 16.44 22.26
N MET A 213 -1.67 15.65 22.32
CA MET A 213 -1.66 14.34 22.95
C MET A 213 -1.57 14.47 24.47
N THR A 214 -2.40 13.76 25.21
CA THR A 214 -2.36 13.63 26.66
C THR A 214 -2.75 12.22 27.06
N GLY A 215 -1.92 11.59 27.88
CA GLY A 215 -2.13 10.20 28.24
C GLY A 215 -1.57 9.82 29.59
N GLN A 216 -1.80 8.56 29.91
CA GLN A 216 -1.30 7.91 31.11
C GLN A 216 -0.78 6.52 30.78
N GLN A 217 0.23 6.08 31.52
CA GLN A 217 0.82 4.76 31.39
C GLN A 217 0.98 4.12 32.77
N LEU A 218 0.58 2.86 32.87
CA LEU A 218 0.80 2.00 34.02
C LEU A 218 1.82 0.92 33.66
N ARG A 219 3.00 0.96 34.27
CA ARG A 219 4.02 -0.08 34.16
C ARG A 219 4.05 -0.93 35.42
N ILE A 220 4.01 -2.25 35.26
CA ILE A 220 4.29 -3.21 36.33
C ILE A 220 5.46 -4.08 35.88
N ASP A 221 6.55 -4.05 36.64
CA ASP A 221 7.73 -4.88 36.34
C ASP A 221 8.18 -5.70 37.54
N LYS A 222 8.75 -6.88 37.27
CA LYS A 222 9.42 -7.75 38.21
C LYS A 222 10.90 -7.77 37.88
N LEU A 223 11.72 -7.28 38.80
CA LEU A 223 13.17 -7.41 38.73
C LEU A 223 13.60 -8.75 39.36
N ILE A 224 14.44 -9.49 38.64
CA ILE A 224 15.03 -10.77 39.01
C ILE A 224 16.53 -10.69 38.68
N GLY A 225 17.42 -11.02 39.61
CA GLY A 225 18.86 -11.03 39.35
C GLY A 225 19.66 -10.56 40.55
N GLU A 226 20.87 -10.05 40.31
CA GLU A 226 21.64 -9.32 41.32
C GLU A 226 21.86 -7.90 40.82
N ARG A 227 21.33 -6.90 41.53
CA ARG A 227 21.43 -5.47 41.16
C ARG A 227 22.83 -4.98 40.79
N ASP A 228 23.88 -5.63 41.30
CA ASP A 228 25.26 -5.31 40.97
C ASP A 228 25.84 -6.13 39.82
N ASP A 229 25.28 -7.31 39.49
CA ASP A 229 25.71 -8.17 38.38
C ASP A 229 24.66 -8.16 37.25
N ILE A 230 24.11 -9.29 36.82
CA ILE A 230 23.13 -9.33 35.73
C ILE A 230 21.71 -9.14 36.28
N ASN A 231 20.94 -8.26 35.65
CA ASN A 231 19.53 -8.04 35.96
C ASN A 231 18.63 -8.48 34.82
N TYR A 232 17.52 -9.12 35.16
CA TYR A 232 16.41 -9.44 34.28
C TYR A 232 15.16 -8.70 34.77
N LYS A 233 14.47 -7.98 33.89
CA LYS A 233 13.16 -7.40 34.20
C LYS A 233 12.12 -7.96 33.24
N PHE A 234 11.00 -8.38 33.79
CA PHE A 234 9.81 -8.77 33.03
C PHE A 234 8.67 -7.85 33.44
N GLY A 235 7.97 -7.27 32.48
CA GLY A 235 6.92 -6.30 32.77
C GLY A 235 5.74 -6.37 31.83
N VAL A 236 4.71 -5.62 32.20
CA VAL A 236 3.56 -5.30 31.38
C VAL A 236 3.34 -3.80 31.48
N ASP A 237 3.24 -3.16 30.33
CA ASP A 237 2.98 -1.74 30.18
C ASP A 237 1.60 -1.59 29.55
N TRP A 238 0.72 -0.85 30.22
CA TRP A 238 -0.56 -0.43 29.66
C TRP A 238 -0.51 1.08 29.47
N GLN A 239 -0.84 1.55 28.28
CA GLN A 239 -0.87 2.96 27.93
C GLN A 239 -2.23 3.31 27.34
N ASN A 240 -2.71 4.52 27.64
CA ASN A 240 -3.91 5.06 27.03
C ASN A 240 -3.73 6.56 26.86
N ASP A 241 -3.88 7.04 25.63
CA ASP A 241 -3.92 8.47 25.32
C ASP A 241 -5.15 8.81 24.45
N ASN A 242 -5.32 10.09 24.12
CA ASN A 242 -6.49 10.59 23.39
C ASN A 242 -6.36 10.52 21.87
N LEU A 243 -5.19 10.15 21.33
CA LEU A 243 -4.95 10.12 19.88
C LEU A 243 -4.74 8.68 19.36
N ARG A 244 -4.07 7.81 20.13
CA ARG A 244 -3.65 6.46 19.72
C ARG A 244 -4.41 5.33 20.44
N ASP A 245 -5.51 5.66 21.10
CA ASP A 245 -6.30 4.73 21.92
C ASP A 245 -5.46 3.98 22.99
N SER A 246 -5.89 2.77 23.39
CA SER A 246 -5.32 2.00 24.50
C SER A 246 -4.49 0.83 24.01
N GLU A 247 -3.23 0.76 24.45
CA GLU A 247 -2.27 -0.26 24.05
C GLU A 247 -1.74 -1.04 25.27
N THR A 248 -1.41 -2.33 25.09
CA THR A 248 -0.79 -3.17 26.13
C THR A 248 0.42 -3.93 25.59
N LYS A 249 1.59 -3.75 26.21
CA LYS A 249 2.84 -4.42 25.83
C LYS A 249 3.36 -5.33 26.94
N ALA A 250 3.82 -6.51 26.57
CA ALA A 250 4.70 -7.31 27.43
C ALA A 250 6.14 -6.86 27.21
N THR A 251 6.90 -6.65 28.29
CA THR A 251 8.28 -6.15 28.22
C THR A 251 9.28 -7.10 28.87
N PHE A 252 10.47 -7.17 28.28
CA PHE A 252 11.60 -7.91 28.80
C PHE A 252 12.88 -7.08 28.68
N SER A 253 13.76 -7.16 29.68
CA SER A 253 15.00 -6.41 29.73
C SER A 253 16.11 -7.23 30.38
N VAL A 254 17.31 -7.22 29.79
CA VAL A 254 18.53 -7.80 30.33
C VAL A 254 19.60 -6.73 30.47
N SER A 255 20.12 -6.54 31.68
CA SER A 255 21.19 -5.56 31.98
C SER A 255 22.47 -6.26 32.43
N ILE A 256 23.54 -6.14 31.66
CA ILE A 256 24.80 -6.85 31.82
C ILE A 256 25.94 -5.85 32.12
N PRO A 257 26.67 -5.99 33.25
CA PRO A 257 27.79 -5.11 33.57
C PRO A 257 29.14 -5.62 33.05
N PHE A 258 30.02 -4.71 32.61
CA PHE A 258 31.36 -5.06 32.09
C PHE A 258 32.49 -4.22 32.75
N GLY A 259 33.62 -4.87 33.11
CA GLY A 259 34.77 -4.28 33.82
C GLY A 259 35.37 -5.21 34.90
N GLY A 260 36.67 -5.08 35.22
CA GLY A 260 37.45 -6.05 36.04
C GLY A 260 36.98 -6.24 37.49
N SER A 261 37.08 -7.48 38.00
CA SER A 261 36.46 -7.89 39.27
C SER A 261 37.31 -7.65 40.53
N SER A 262 36.63 -7.40 41.64
CA SER A 262 37.13 -7.76 42.97
C SER A 262 36.05 -8.51 43.76
N ASP A 263 36.32 -9.79 44.04
CA ASP A 263 35.70 -10.65 45.05
C ASP A 263 34.15 -10.74 45.09
N SER A 264 33.55 -11.53 44.20
CA SER A 264 32.21 -12.11 44.45
C SER A 264 32.32 -13.29 45.42
N LYS A 265 32.05 -13.05 46.71
CA LYS A 265 31.78 -14.11 47.69
C LYS A 265 30.32 -14.55 47.60
N GLU A 266 30.09 -15.86 47.66
CA GLU A 266 28.86 -16.60 48.01
C GLU A 266 27.59 -15.76 48.31
N SER A 267 26.49 -16.00 47.57
CA SER A 267 25.24 -16.67 48.01
C SER A 267 23.99 -16.10 47.31
N GLU A 268 23.17 -16.97 46.72
CA GLU A 268 21.86 -16.74 46.05
C GLU A 268 20.75 -16.09 46.93
N GLU A 269 21.08 -15.56 48.11
CA GLU A 269 20.12 -15.03 49.10
C GLU A 269 20.21 -13.49 49.34
N ARG A 270 20.93 -12.71 48.50
CA ARG A 270 21.30 -11.31 48.83
C ARG A 270 20.26 -10.20 48.59
N GLU A 271 19.30 -10.32 47.67
CA GLU A 271 18.48 -9.15 47.25
C GLU A 271 17.52 -8.60 48.31
N SER A 272 16.92 -9.48 49.14
CA SER A 272 16.04 -9.07 50.26
C SER A 272 16.83 -8.53 51.46
N GLU A 273 18.15 -8.74 51.50
CA GLU A 273 19.04 -8.32 52.58
C GLU A 273 19.84 -7.04 52.27
N MET A 274 19.85 -6.57 51.01
CA MET A 274 20.54 -5.33 50.61
C MET A 274 20.02 -4.13 51.40
N THR A 275 20.93 -3.45 52.09
CA THR A 275 20.67 -2.17 52.75
C THR A 275 20.21 -1.11 51.74
N ALA A 276 19.51 -0.08 52.22
CA ALA A 276 19.07 1.01 51.37
C ALA A 276 20.25 1.72 50.66
N ASP A 277 21.44 1.81 51.28
CA ASP A 277 22.62 2.43 50.66
C ASP A 277 23.22 1.56 49.54
N GLU A 278 23.26 0.23 49.72
CA GLU A 278 23.71 -0.72 48.67
C GLU A 278 22.80 -0.66 47.44
N VAL A 279 21.50 -0.50 47.64
CA VAL A 279 20.57 -0.35 46.51
C VAL A 279 20.75 0.95 45.78
N LEU A 280 20.96 2.06 46.48
CA LEU A 280 21.28 3.32 45.81
C LEU A 280 22.59 3.23 45.03
N GLU A 281 23.58 2.52 45.56
CA GLU A 281 24.84 2.32 44.86
C GLU A 281 24.63 1.61 43.52
N ALA A 282 23.87 0.52 43.51
CA ALA A 282 23.53 -0.19 42.28
C ALA A 282 22.71 0.66 41.29
N ARG A 283 21.87 1.57 41.80
CA ARG A 283 21.07 2.48 40.96
C ARG A 283 21.88 3.61 40.32
N MET A 284 23.13 3.82 40.72
CA MET A 284 24.00 4.83 40.08
C MET A 284 24.21 4.54 38.59
N THR A 285 24.15 3.27 38.17
CA THR A 285 24.32 2.83 36.79
C THR A 285 23.04 2.29 36.15
N GLU A 286 21.87 2.44 36.78
CA GLU A 286 20.58 2.07 36.18
C GLU A 286 20.25 3.00 35.00
N LYS A 287 19.74 2.48 33.88
CA LYS A 287 19.37 3.36 32.76
C LYS A 287 18.33 4.42 33.16
N PRO A 288 18.47 5.69 32.75
CA PRO A 288 17.42 6.69 32.84
C PRO A 288 16.14 6.23 32.13
N VAL A 289 14.99 6.51 32.74
CA VAL A 289 13.67 6.19 32.17
C VAL A 289 13.05 7.46 31.61
N ARG A 290 12.76 7.43 30.32
CA ARG A 290 12.13 8.49 29.52
C ARG A 290 11.35 7.84 28.39
N ASP A 291 10.56 8.63 27.68
CA ASP A 291 10.07 8.29 26.36
C ASP A 291 11.21 8.38 25.36
N LEU A 292 11.26 7.40 24.46
CA LEU A 292 12.29 7.27 23.43
C LEU A 292 11.74 7.65 22.06
N ASP A 293 10.42 7.53 21.90
CA ASP A 293 9.68 7.79 20.68
C ASP A 293 9.63 9.29 20.38
N ILE A 294 10.01 9.68 19.16
CA ILE A 294 9.72 11.04 18.69
C ILE A 294 8.26 11.06 18.22
N ILE A 295 7.39 11.68 19.03
CA ILE A 295 5.96 11.79 18.73
C ILE A 295 5.77 12.73 17.54
N ILE A 296 5.29 12.17 16.42
CA ILE A 296 4.90 12.91 15.22
C ILE A 296 3.38 12.88 15.12
N SER A 297 2.78 14.00 14.76
CA SER A 297 1.35 14.13 14.53
C SER A 297 1.12 14.69 13.15
N GLU A 298 -0.04 14.36 12.61
CA GLU A 298 -0.58 14.97 11.41
C GLU A 298 -1.54 16.12 11.74
N THR A 299 -1.59 17.12 10.86
CA THR A 299 -2.68 18.10 10.79
C THR A 299 -3.03 18.35 9.34
N GLU A 300 -4.31 18.50 9.09
CA GLU A 300 -4.83 19.18 7.91
C GLU A 300 -4.78 20.68 8.17
N GLU A 301 -4.20 21.44 7.25
CA GLU A 301 -4.20 22.90 7.33
C GLU A 301 -5.31 23.47 6.44
N ASP A 302 -6.50 23.63 7.04
CA ASP A 302 -7.62 24.35 6.43
C ASP A 302 -7.32 25.86 6.39
N GLY A 303 -7.34 26.44 5.19
CA GLY A 303 -7.66 27.86 5.04
C GLY A 303 -6.60 28.84 4.53
N GLU A 304 -5.47 28.40 3.97
CA GLU A 304 -4.70 29.27 3.04
C GLU A 304 -4.84 28.75 1.61
N ILE A 305 -5.52 29.52 0.76
CA ILE A 305 -5.60 29.30 -0.69
C ILE A 305 -4.17 29.33 -1.24
N ARG A 306 -3.68 28.19 -1.72
CA ARG A 306 -2.30 28.09 -2.22
C ARG A 306 -2.18 28.57 -3.65
N GLU A 307 -3.15 28.21 -4.46
CA GLU A 307 -3.22 28.59 -5.85
C GLU A 307 -4.65 29.02 -6.19
N GLU A 308 -4.75 30.13 -6.91
CA GLU A 308 -5.97 30.56 -7.57
C GLU A 308 -5.81 30.30 -9.07
N ARG A 309 -6.72 29.51 -9.64
CA ARG A 309 -6.81 29.34 -11.10
C ARG A 309 -8.17 29.85 -11.55
N ILE A 310 -8.16 30.73 -12.56
CA ILE A 310 -9.41 31.23 -13.14
C ILE A 310 -10.13 30.06 -13.79
N ALA A 311 -11.39 29.89 -13.45
CA ALA A 311 -12.24 28.88 -14.05
C ALA A 311 -12.36 29.16 -15.56
N VAL A 312 -12.33 28.10 -16.37
CA VAL A 312 -12.54 28.15 -17.81
C VAL A 312 -13.79 27.37 -18.19
N ASP A 313 -14.36 27.71 -19.33
CA ASP A 313 -15.44 26.96 -19.95
C ASP A 313 -14.89 25.63 -20.50
N PRO A 314 -15.41 24.46 -20.06
CA PRO A 314 -14.85 23.16 -20.41
C PRO A 314 -14.98 22.82 -21.90
N LEU A 315 -15.93 23.42 -22.61
CA LEU A 315 -16.17 23.16 -24.04
C LEU A 315 -15.26 24.01 -24.93
N THR A 316 -14.95 25.23 -24.52
CA THR A 316 -14.21 26.20 -25.34
C THR A 316 -12.77 26.42 -24.87
N GLY A 317 -12.46 26.10 -23.61
CA GLY A 317 -11.19 26.40 -22.95
C GLY A 317 -10.98 27.89 -22.65
N GLU A 318 -11.98 28.74 -22.86
CA GLU A 318 -11.88 30.18 -22.60
C GLU A 318 -12.21 30.52 -21.14
N GLU A 319 -11.48 31.49 -20.58
CA GLU A 319 -11.69 31.97 -19.20
C GLU A 319 -13.13 32.47 -19.00
N ILE A 320 -13.74 32.09 -17.88
CA ILE A 320 -14.98 32.70 -17.42
C ILE A 320 -14.68 34.16 -17.09
N GLY A 321 -15.46 35.07 -17.68
CA GLY A 321 -15.30 36.51 -17.49
C GLY A 321 -15.68 36.98 -16.09
N THR A 322 -16.07 38.24 -15.99
CA THR A 322 -16.47 38.84 -14.71
C THR A 322 -17.79 38.23 -14.22
N VAL A 323 -17.86 37.91 -12.93
CA VAL A 323 -19.06 37.39 -12.26
C VAL A 323 -19.90 38.54 -11.70
N TYR A 324 -21.15 38.66 -12.16
CA TYR A 324 -22.11 39.68 -11.73
C TYR A 324 -23.32 39.07 -11.03
N PHE A 325 -23.58 39.50 -9.80
CA PHE A 325 -24.81 39.21 -9.07
C PHE A 325 -25.86 40.29 -9.34
N VAL A 326 -27.05 39.87 -9.78
CA VAL A 326 -28.12 40.74 -10.27
C VAL A 326 -29.46 40.44 -9.61
N THR A 327 -30.12 41.50 -9.10
CA THR A 327 -31.44 41.46 -8.46
C THR A 327 -32.33 42.61 -8.96
N ASP A 328 -33.64 42.59 -8.67
CA ASP A 328 -34.58 43.64 -9.12
C ASP A 328 -34.34 44.99 -8.41
N ASP A 329 -33.88 44.97 -7.16
CA ASP A 329 -33.66 46.14 -6.32
C ASP A 329 -32.18 46.52 -6.10
N GLY A 330 -31.26 45.85 -6.79
CA GLY A 330 -29.82 46.13 -6.73
C GLY A 330 -29.45 47.55 -7.16
N ASP A 331 -28.61 48.22 -6.38
CA ASP A 331 -28.05 49.55 -6.66
C ASP A 331 -26.51 49.61 -6.52
N GLY A 332 -25.89 48.43 -6.48
CA GLY A 332 -24.47 48.22 -6.24
C GLY A 332 -23.60 48.09 -7.50
N ASP A 333 -22.44 47.46 -7.33
CA ASP A 333 -21.44 47.22 -8.37
C ASP A 333 -21.54 45.82 -9.01
N GLY A 334 -22.42 44.96 -8.49
CA GLY A 334 -22.62 43.61 -9.01
C GLY A 334 -21.75 42.55 -8.34
N SER A 335 -21.03 42.89 -7.28
CA SER A 335 -20.45 41.89 -6.38
C SER A 335 -21.54 41.17 -5.56
N GLU A 336 -21.21 39.99 -5.01
CA GLU A 336 -22.16 39.19 -4.21
C GLU A 336 -22.75 39.97 -3.03
N ASP A 337 -21.90 40.70 -2.30
CA ASP A 337 -22.29 41.54 -1.17
C ASP A 337 -23.05 42.82 -1.58
N ASN A 338 -22.98 43.22 -2.86
CA ASN A 338 -23.54 44.48 -3.35
C ASN A 338 -24.09 44.35 -4.79
N PRO A 339 -25.21 43.61 -4.97
CA PRO A 339 -25.74 43.28 -6.29
C PRO A 339 -26.17 44.51 -7.10
N THR A 340 -26.13 44.41 -8.42
CA THR A 340 -26.66 45.42 -9.33
C THR A 340 -28.04 45.01 -9.86
N LYS A 341 -28.70 45.90 -10.59
CA LYS A 341 -29.94 45.60 -11.32
C LYS A 341 -29.66 45.39 -12.80
N LEU A 342 -30.48 44.56 -13.44
CA LEU A 342 -30.29 44.18 -14.84
C LEU A 342 -30.27 45.39 -15.79
N SER A 343 -31.01 46.47 -15.48
CA SER A 343 -31.03 47.70 -16.29
C SER A 343 -29.72 48.49 -16.29
N ASP A 344 -28.88 48.30 -15.26
CA ASP A 344 -27.64 49.03 -15.05
C ASP A 344 -26.40 48.12 -15.22
N LEU A 345 -26.63 46.84 -15.55
CA LEU A 345 -25.58 45.87 -15.86
C LEU A 345 -24.81 46.28 -17.11
N ASN A 346 -23.48 46.22 -17.03
CA ASN A 346 -22.57 46.47 -18.14
C ASN A 346 -21.59 45.29 -18.26
N SER A 347 -22.10 44.16 -18.74
CA SER A 347 -21.33 42.94 -18.98
C SER A 347 -20.77 42.89 -20.42
N GLU A 348 -19.66 42.18 -20.60
CA GLU A 348 -18.97 41.91 -21.85
C GLU A 348 -19.11 40.41 -22.23
N GLU A 349 -18.51 39.99 -23.36
CA GLU A 349 -18.49 38.59 -23.81
C GLU A 349 -17.84 37.69 -22.73
N HIS A 350 -18.31 36.43 -22.62
CA HIS A 350 -17.84 35.41 -21.65
C HIS A 350 -18.13 35.67 -20.15
N ASP A 351 -18.73 36.81 -19.79
CA ASP A 351 -19.10 37.11 -18.41
C ASP A 351 -20.17 36.14 -17.85
N LEU A 352 -20.13 35.91 -16.53
CA LEU A 352 -21.11 35.11 -15.80
C LEU A 352 -22.11 36.02 -15.06
N ILE A 353 -23.39 35.89 -15.39
CA ILE A 353 -24.48 36.66 -14.82
C ILE A 353 -25.32 35.75 -13.93
N ILE A 354 -25.39 36.07 -12.64
CA ILE A 354 -26.16 35.34 -11.64
C ILE A 354 -27.42 36.16 -11.32
N LEU A 355 -28.59 35.66 -11.70
CA LEU A 355 -29.86 36.29 -11.40
C LEU A 355 -30.42 35.76 -10.07
N SER A 356 -31.05 36.62 -9.27
CA SER A 356 -31.81 36.20 -8.09
C SER A 356 -33.10 37.02 -7.90
N GLY A 357 -34.18 36.35 -7.49
CA GLY A 357 -35.48 36.98 -7.23
C GLY A 357 -36.34 37.25 -8.48
N GLU A 358 -37.41 38.02 -8.33
CA GLU A 358 -38.32 38.37 -9.44
C GLU A 358 -37.81 39.59 -10.21
N ILE A 359 -37.34 39.41 -11.45
CA ILE A 359 -36.76 40.45 -12.29
C ILE A 359 -37.71 40.80 -13.43
N ASN A 360 -38.11 42.07 -13.55
CA ASN A 360 -38.99 42.53 -14.61
C ASN A 360 -38.20 43.11 -15.79
N TYR A 361 -38.20 42.41 -16.93
CA TYR A 361 -37.46 42.80 -18.13
C TYR A 361 -38.17 42.31 -19.40
N ASP A 362 -38.47 43.19 -20.33
CA ASP A 362 -39.27 42.83 -21.53
C ASP A 362 -38.48 42.00 -22.55
N GLN A 363 -37.15 42.14 -22.58
CA GLN A 363 -36.24 41.42 -23.48
C GLN A 363 -34.80 41.47 -22.96
N LEU A 364 -34.22 40.33 -22.61
CA LEU A 364 -32.81 40.16 -22.28
C LEU A 364 -32.07 39.59 -23.49
N ILE A 365 -30.97 40.21 -23.91
CA ILE A 365 -30.12 39.74 -25.01
C ILE A 365 -28.73 39.47 -24.45
N LEU A 366 -28.28 38.22 -24.58
CA LEU A 366 -26.92 37.83 -24.21
C LEU A 366 -25.95 38.13 -25.36
N SER A 367 -24.77 38.65 -25.01
CA SER A 367 -23.62 38.75 -25.92
C SER A 367 -22.97 37.38 -26.08
N GLU A 368 -22.13 37.19 -27.10
CA GLU A 368 -21.46 35.90 -27.36
C GLU A 368 -20.68 35.39 -26.12
N GLY A 369 -20.75 34.09 -25.85
CA GLY A 369 -20.01 33.46 -24.74
C GLY A 369 -20.57 33.68 -23.32
N GLN A 370 -21.48 34.64 -23.14
CA GLN A 370 -22.04 34.97 -21.82
C GLN A 370 -22.83 33.81 -21.21
N LYS A 371 -22.72 33.68 -19.88
CA LYS A 371 -23.38 32.65 -19.09
C LYS A 371 -24.40 33.30 -18.15
N LEU A 372 -25.57 32.70 -18.01
CA LEU A 372 -26.69 33.22 -17.23
C LEU A 372 -27.24 32.12 -16.32
N ILE A 373 -27.03 32.21 -15.01
CA ILE A 373 -27.52 31.20 -14.06
C ILE A 373 -28.45 31.83 -13.03
N SER A 374 -29.49 31.09 -12.66
CA SER A 374 -30.35 31.44 -11.53
C SER A 374 -29.67 31.01 -10.24
N ALA A 375 -29.62 31.89 -9.24
CA ALA A 375 -29.22 31.50 -7.89
C ALA A 375 -30.11 30.35 -7.36
N GLU A 376 -29.56 29.49 -6.48
CA GLU A 376 -30.23 28.33 -5.86
C GLU A 376 -30.59 27.17 -6.80
N THR A 377 -30.96 27.45 -8.04
CA THR A 377 -31.53 26.45 -8.97
C THR A 377 -30.72 26.25 -10.24
N GLY A 378 -29.74 27.11 -10.51
CA GLY A 378 -28.87 27.03 -11.66
C GLY A 378 -27.50 26.52 -11.28
N GLU A 379 -26.99 25.59 -12.09
CA GLU A 379 -25.65 25.02 -11.98
C GLU A 379 -24.85 25.36 -13.24
N LEU A 380 -23.54 25.59 -13.06
CA LEU A 380 -22.59 25.82 -14.14
C LEU A 380 -21.38 24.92 -13.96
N GLU A 381 -21.14 24.04 -14.92
CA GLU A 381 -19.92 23.25 -14.98
C GLU A 381 -18.75 24.11 -15.51
N VAL A 382 -17.62 24.06 -14.81
CA VAL A 382 -16.40 24.80 -15.15
C VAL A 382 -15.17 23.91 -14.99
N SER A 383 -14.07 24.23 -15.68
CA SER A 383 -12.80 23.53 -15.57
C SER A 383 -11.69 24.42 -15.03
N ASP A 384 -10.67 23.83 -14.43
CA ASP A 384 -9.44 24.51 -14.01
C ASP A 384 -8.44 24.73 -15.18
N GLY A 385 -8.76 24.25 -16.38
CA GLY A 385 -7.92 24.33 -17.58
C GLY A 385 -6.85 23.25 -17.69
N ASN A 386 -6.75 22.34 -16.70
CA ASN A 386 -5.80 21.23 -16.63
C ASN A 386 -6.49 19.85 -16.57
N GLY A 387 -7.78 19.79 -16.92
CA GLY A 387 -8.54 18.55 -17.01
C GLY A 387 -9.42 18.25 -15.80
N SER A 388 -9.37 19.02 -14.71
CA SER A 388 -10.33 18.90 -13.61
C SER A 388 -11.57 19.76 -13.90
N THR A 389 -12.76 19.22 -13.68
CA THR A 389 -14.05 19.94 -13.75
C THR A 389 -14.71 20.02 -12.37
N ALA A 390 -15.53 21.04 -12.16
CA ALA A 390 -16.37 21.16 -10.97
C ALA A 390 -17.63 21.99 -11.28
N VAL A 391 -18.67 21.82 -10.48
CA VAL A 391 -19.97 22.50 -10.65
C VAL A 391 -20.05 23.69 -9.71
N PHE A 392 -20.22 24.88 -10.28
CA PHE A 392 -20.52 26.11 -9.56
C PHE A 392 -22.03 26.29 -9.43
N ALA A 393 -22.51 26.36 -8.18
CA ALA A 393 -23.91 26.62 -7.83
C ALA A 393 -23.99 27.82 -6.87
N PRO A 394 -24.45 29.00 -7.33
CA PRO A 394 -24.46 30.19 -6.50
C PRO A 394 -25.62 30.22 -5.49
N ASP A 395 -25.33 30.66 -4.28
CA ASP A 395 -26.33 30.89 -3.23
C ASP A 395 -27.26 32.08 -3.56
N GLY A 396 -28.49 32.02 -3.07
CA GLY A 396 -29.47 33.11 -3.21
C GLY A 396 -30.90 32.60 -3.27
N ASN A 397 -31.83 33.43 -3.75
CA ASN A 397 -33.18 32.98 -4.07
C ASN A 397 -33.27 32.68 -5.57
N SER A 398 -33.99 31.63 -5.93
CA SER A 398 -34.32 31.31 -7.33
C SER A 398 -34.82 32.53 -8.11
N ALA A 399 -34.30 32.73 -9.31
CA ALA A 399 -34.68 33.83 -10.19
C ALA A 399 -35.93 33.52 -11.01
N THR A 400 -36.78 34.53 -11.16
CA THR A 400 -37.88 34.54 -12.11
C THR A 400 -37.77 35.76 -13.01
N LEU A 401 -37.52 35.57 -14.30
CA LEU A 401 -37.52 36.61 -15.31
C LEU A 401 -38.95 36.82 -15.85
N LYS A 402 -39.49 38.03 -15.71
CA LYS A 402 -40.86 38.38 -16.13
C LYS A 402 -40.87 39.49 -17.16
N GLY A 403 -41.69 39.38 -18.21
CA GLY A 403 -41.81 40.46 -19.19
C GLY A 403 -42.95 40.30 -20.19
N GLU A 404 -43.16 41.33 -21.00
CA GLU A 404 -44.13 41.32 -22.11
C GLU A 404 -43.40 41.54 -23.46
N PRO A 405 -42.73 40.52 -24.06
CA PRO A 405 -42.01 40.69 -25.30
C PRO A 405 -42.94 41.05 -26.48
N SER A 406 -42.39 41.77 -27.46
CA SER A 406 -43.16 42.27 -28.61
C SER A 406 -43.51 41.17 -29.64
N GLU A 407 -44.39 41.47 -30.61
CA GLU A 407 -45.04 40.50 -31.53
C GLU A 407 -44.07 39.63 -32.38
N ASN A 408 -42.78 39.95 -32.46
CA ASN A 408 -41.77 39.13 -33.14
C ASN A 408 -40.49 39.00 -32.30
N ASP A 409 -40.63 39.04 -30.98
CA ASP A 409 -39.51 39.07 -30.07
C ASP A 409 -39.66 38.06 -28.93
N ALA A 410 -38.57 37.85 -28.20
CA ALA A 410 -38.52 36.92 -27.08
C ALA A 410 -38.10 37.59 -25.77
N LEU A 411 -38.48 36.96 -24.67
CA LEU A 411 -38.07 37.37 -23.32
C LEU A 411 -36.56 37.21 -23.13
N LEU A 412 -35.97 36.15 -23.69
CA LEU A 412 -34.53 35.90 -23.71
C LEU A 412 -34.05 35.62 -25.14
N LYS A 413 -32.95 36.27 -25.52
CA LYS A 413 -32.22 36.02 -26.77
C LYS A 413 -30.79 35.61 -26.46
N LEU A 414 -30.35 34.56 -27.11
CA LEU A 414 -29.02 33.98 -26.95
C LEU A 414 -28.54 33.34 -28.25
N ASN A 415 -27.29 32.93 -28.30
CA ASN A 415 -26.71 32.13 -29.39
C ASN A 415 -26.07 30.85 -28.85
N ASN A 416 -25.49 30.05 -29.74
CA ASN A 416 -24.94 28.73 -29.39
C ASN A 416 -23.67 28.77 -28.51
N MET A 417 -23.16 29.96 -28.17
CA MET A 417 -22.02 30.15 -27.25
C MET A 417 -22.48 30.56 -25.84
N ASN A 418 -23.79 30.73 -25.62
CA ASN A 418 -24.31 31.11 -24.31
C ASN A 418 -24.74 29.90 -23.47
N THR A 419 -24.62 30.00 -22.15
CA THR A 419 -25.15 29.00 -21.21
C THR A 419 -26.24 29.63 -20.35
N VAL A 420 -27.35 28.94 -20.15
CA VAL A 420 -28.47 29.38 -19.32
C VAL A 420 -28.90 28.26 -18.37
N SER A 421 -28.95 28.50 -17.07
CA SER A 421 -29.25 27.44 -16.09
C SER A 421 -30.24 27.86 -15.00
N GLY A 422 -31.24 27.02 -14.71
CA GLY A 422 -32.11 27.11 -13.54
C GLY A 422 -33.13 28.26 -13.50
N LEU A 423 -33.33 29.00 -14.58
CA LEU A 423 -34.17 30.19 -14.64
C LEU A 423 -35.66 29.85 -14.79
N ARG A 424 -36.52 30.48 -13.98
CA ARG A 424 -37.96 30.53 -14.26
C ARG A 424 -38.30 31.74 -15.13
N MET A 425 -39.13 31.56 -16.13
CA MET A 425 -39.60 32.61 -17.02
C MET A 425 -41.12 32.72 -17.00
N GLU A 426 -41.63 33.94 -16.85
CA GLU A 426 -43.07 34.25 -16.90
C GLU A 426 -43.34 35.35 -17.94
N ILE A 427 -44.29 35.11 -18.85
CA ILE A 427 -44.75 36.13 -19.78
C ILE A 427 -46.16 36.57 -19.40
N GLU A 428 -46.33 37.86 -19.12
CA GLU A 428 -47.65 38.43 -18.84
C GLU A 428 -48.39 38.71 -20.17
N SER A 429 -49.59 38.13 -20.32
CA SER A 429 -50.40 38.31 -21.53
C SER A 429 -51.62 39.18 -21.25
N ASN A 430 -51.62 40.42 -21.76
CA ASN A 430 -52.74 41.36 -21.67
C ASN A 430 -53.81 41.18 -22.78
N GLY A 431 -54.04 39.94 -23.22
CA GLY A 431 -55.34 39.52 -23.75
C GLY A 431 -55.70 39.82 -25.21
N ASP A 432 -54.77 40.27 -26.07
CA ASP A 432 -55.06 40.49 -27.50
C ASP A 432 -53.98 39.97 -28.50
N TYR A 433 -52.85 39.43 -28.03
CA TYR A 433 -51.77 38.95 -28.91
C TYR A 433 -51.78 37.43 -29.09
N LYS A 434 -51.85 36.99 -30.34
CA LYS A 434 -51.74 35.59 -30.73
C LYS A 434 -50.26 35.26 -30.93
N ARG A 435 -49.69 34.47 -30.01
CA ARG A 435 -48.34 33.85 -30.03
C ARG A 435 -47.25 34.77 -29.44
N GLN A 436 -46.59 34.31 -28.38
CA GLN A 436 -45.45 34.96 -27.71
C GLN A 436 -44.28 33.95 -27.63
N ILE A 437 -43.04 34.43 -27.62
CA ILE A 437 -41.82 33.59 -27.62
C ILE A 437 -41.07 33.82 -26.30
N ALA A 438 -40.66 32.75 -25.61
CA ALA A 438 -39.85 32.86 -24.40
C ALA A 438 -38.37 33.02 -24.74
N ILE A 439 -37.88 32.18 -25.66
CA ILE A 439 -36.46 32.12 -26.02
C ILE A 439 -36.31 32.17 -27.54
N ILE A 440 -35.42 33.03 -28.05
CA ILE A 440 -34.87 32.94 -29.41
C ILE A 440 -33.40 32.55 -29.33
N ILE A 441 -33.02 31.54 -30.11
CA ILE A 441 -31.63 31.14 -30.32
C ILE A 441 -31.20 31.62 -31.71
N GLU A 442 -30.25 32.56 -31.74
CA GLU A 442 -29.66 33.14 -32.94
C GLU A 442 -28.51 32.23 -33.47
N ASP A 443 -28.46 32.00 -34.78
CA ASP A 443 -27.42 31.23 -35.50
C ASP A 443 -27.45 29.68 -35.33
N SER A 444 -28.63 29.06 -35.45
CA SER A 444 -28.82 27.60 -35.30
C SER A 444 -28.40 26.76 -36.53
N SER A 445 -27.25 27.06 -37.14
CA SER A 445 -26.75 26.27 -38.28
C SER A 445 -26.05 24.96 -37.87
N ASP A 446 -25.74 24.82 -36.58
CA ASP A 446 -24.96 23.72 -36.02
C ASP A 446 -25.73 23.05 -34.87
N THR A 447 -25.98 21.75 -34.99
CA THR A 447 -26.79 20.96 -34.04
C THR A 447 -25.97 20.41 -32.87
N ASP A 448 -24.66 20.64 -32.86
CA ASP A 448 -23.70 19.94 -32.00
C ASP A 448 -23.45 20.65 -30.64
N LYS A 449 -24.32 21.57 -30.21
CA LYS A 449 -24.09 22.43 -29.01
C LYS A 449 -25.29 22.55 -28.06
N PHE A 450 -25.85 21.43 -27.60
CA PHE A 450 -26.98 21.43 -26.64
C PHE A 450 -26.56 21.43 -25.15
N HIS A 451 -25.58 22.26 -24.77
CA HIS A 451 -25.25 22.55 -23.36
C HIS A 451 -25.87 23.88 -22.85
N ILE A 452 -26.62 24.56 -23.72
CA ILE A 452 -26.93 25.99 -23.60
C ILE A 452 -28.10 26.33 -22.66
N ILE A 453 -28.98 25.37 -22.31
CA ILE A 453 -30.21 25.65 -21.52
C ILE A 453 -30.51 24.44 -20.60
N LYS A 454 -30.07 24.46 -19.34
CA LYS A 454 -30.31 23.41 -18.33
C LYS A 454 -31.31 23.88 -17.25
N ASP A 455 -32.20 23.00 -16.78
CA ASP A 455 -33.10 23.25 -15.62
C ASP A 455 -34.00 24.51 -15.66
N ASN A 456 -34.24 25.08 -16.84
CA ASN A 456 -35.08 26.26 -16.99
C ASN A 456 -36.57 25.90 -17.09
N THR A 457 -37.45 26.75 -16.53
CA THR A 457 -38.90 26.54 -16.55
C THR A 457 -39.64 27.74 -17.14
N ILE A 458 -40.68 27.49 -17.96
CA ILE A 458 -41.54 28.54 -18.55
C ILE A 458 -42.96 28.37 -18.02
N ASP A 459 -43.47 29.36 -17.26
CA ASP A 459 -44.78 29.30 -16.61
C ASP A 459 -45.78 30.27 -17.24
N SER A 460 -46.18 30.02 -18.50
CA SER A 460 -47.39 30.65 -19.09
C SER A 460 -47.91 29.91 -20.33
N ALA A 461 -49.19 30.10 -20.64
CA ALA A 461 -49.89 29.36 -21.69
C ALA A 461 -49.63 29.92 -23.10
N ASN A 462 -49.29 29.04 -24.06
CA ASN A 462 -49.05 29.32 -25.49
C ASN A 462 -47.75 30.08 -25.80
N ILE A 463 -46.64 29.67 -25.18
CA ILE A 463 -45.30 30.23 -25.39
C ILE A 463 -44.34 29.08 -25.75
N GLY A 464 -43.31 29.36 -26.55
CA GLY A 464 -42.31 28.37 -26.95
C GLY A 464 -40.93 28.96 -27.20
N ILE A 465 -40.01 28.10 -27.64
CA ILE A 465 -38.65 28.43 -28.06
C ILE A 465 -38.63 28.52 -29.60
N ALA A 466 -37.94 29.52 -30.16
CA ALA A 466 -37.77 29.70 -31.59
C ALA A 466 -36.29 29.78 -32.00
N TYR A 467 -36.01 29.42 -33.25
CA TYR A 467 -34.66 29.46 -33.83
C TYR A 467 -34.64 30.45 -34.99
N GLU A 468 -33.67 31.37 -35.01
CA GLU A 468 -33.54 32.35 -36.08
C GLU A 468 -32.77 31.77 -37.27
N ASN A 469 -33.49 31.50 -38.36
CA ASN A 469 -32.93 31.29 -39.70
C ASN A 469 -33.54 32.36 -40.62
N ASP A 470 -32.75 32.91 -41.54
CA ASP A 470 -32.97 34.14 -42.36
C ASP A 470 -34.35 34.41 -43.01
N GLU A 471 -35.37 33.56 -42.87
CA GLU A 471 -36.78 33.89 -43.14
C GLU A 471 -37.69 33.03 -42.23
N ILE A 472 -38.25 33.57 -41.14
CA ILE A 472 -39.33 32.88 -40.40
C ILE A 472 -40.69 33.43 -40.82
N ASP A 473 -41.46 32.61 -41.55
CA ASP A 473 -42.92 32.70 -41.57
C ASP A 473 -43.48 31.85 -40.40
N LEU A 474 -43.69 32.51 -39.25
CA LEU A 474 -44.11 31.89 -37.98
C LEU A 474 -45.51 31.24 -38.07
N GLU A 475 -46.25 31.40 -39.18
CA GLU A 475 -47.52 30.72 -39.42
C GLU A 475 -47.36 29.24 -39.84
N GLU A 476 -46.28 28.85 -40.51
CA GLU A 476 -46.17 27.51 -41.12
C GLU A 476 -45.63 26.42 -40.16
N LYS A 477 -44.76 26.76 -39.20
CA LYS A 477 -44.25 25.81 -38.18
C LYS A 477 -45.27 25.50 -37.08
N TYR A 478 -46.23 26.39 -36.83
CA TYR A 478 -47.19 26.28 -35.73
C TYR A 478 -48.32 25.25 -35.98
N GLU A 479 -48.60 24.87 -37.23
CA GLU A 479 -49.62 23.84 -37.53
C GLU A 479 -49.10 22.39 -37.36
N ALA A 480 -47.79 22.18 -37.20
CA ALA A 480 -47.20 20.84 -37.15
C ALA A 480 -47.18 20.19 -35.75
N GLU A 481 -47.11 20.96 -34.65
CA GLU A 481 -46.80 20.43 -33.32
C GLU A 481 -47.73 20.98 -32.22
N ASN A 482 -49.04 20.77 -32.38
CA ASN A 482 -50.04 21.10 -31.35
C ASN A 482 -49.76 20.34 -30.03
N THR A 483 -49.01 20.94 -29.10
CA THR A 483 -49.34 21.27 -27.69
C THR A 483 -48.08 21.45 -26.86
N PHE A 484 -47.67 22.70 -26.57
CA PHE A 484 -46.69 23.00 -25.53
C PHE A 484 -47.44 23.43 -24.25
N ASN A 485 -47.66 22.48 -23.33
CA ASN A 485 -47.93 22.75 -21.92
C ASN A 485 -46.62 22.50 -21.17
N SER A 486 -46.26 23.36 -20.20
CA SER A 486 -45.14 23.25 -19.25
C SER A 486 -44.05 22.24 -19.69
N VAL A 487 -43.10 22.71 -20.50
CA VAL A 487 -41.95 21.88 -20.89
C VAL A 487 -40.97 21.90 -19.73
N ASP A 488 -40.77 20.74 -19.12
CA ASP A 488 -39.59 20.46 -18.33
C ASP A 488 -38.49 20.07 -19.32
N LEU A 489 -37.48 20.93 -19.49
CA LEU A 489 -36.48 20.78 -20.56
C LEU A 489 -35.56 19.56 -20.36
N LYS A 490 -35.59 18.92 -19.18
CA LYS A 490 -34.89 17.66 -18.88
C LYS A 490 -35.24 16.50 -19.83
N SER A 491 -36.40 16.54 -20.49
CA SER A 491 -36.82 15.46 -21.39
C SER A 491 -36.23 15.55 -22.82
N LEU A 492 -35.32 16.48 -23.08
CA LEU A 492 -34.68 16.70 -24.40
C LEU A 492 -33.24 16.15 -24.49
N ASP A 493 -32.63 15.70 -23.38
CA ASP A 493 -31.26 15.15 -23.34
C ASP A 493 -31.07 13.84 -24.14
N GLY A 494 -32.13 13.27 -24.71
CA GLY A 494 -32.08 12.00 -25.45
C GLY A 494 -32.03 12.08 -26.98
N GLN A 495 -31.81 13.25 -27.60
CA GLN A 495 -31.91 13.38 -29.07
C GLN A 495 -30.89 14.30 -29.79
N CYS A 496 -29.74 14.62 -29.19
CA CYS A 496 -28.71 15.38 -29.90
C CYS A 496 -27.40 14.59 -29.93
N ALA A 497 -26.89 14.34 -31.12
CA ALA A 497 -25.62 13.67 -31.33
C ALA A 497 -24.51 14.57 -30.75
N SER A 498 -23.95 14.18 -29.60
CA SER A 498 -22.67 14.67 -29.11
C SER A 498 -21.56 14.21 -30.07
N ASP A 499 -20.38 14.84 -29.98
CA ASP A 499 -19.16 14.21 -30.46
C ASP A 499 -19.11 12.82 -29.83
N ASP A 500 -19.36 11.79 -30.63
CA ASP A 500 -19.61 10.44 -30.16
C ASP A 500 -18.34 9.76 -29.65
N SER A 501 -17.25 10.53 -29.54
CA SER A 501 -15.99 10.20 -28.91
C SER A 501 -15.88 10.66 -27.44
N LEU A 502 -16.70 11.58 -26.94
CA LEU A 502 -16.63 12.00 -25.53
C LEU A 502 -17.69 11.29 -24.68
N ILE A 503 -17.28 10.83 -23.50
CA ILE A 503 -18.14 10.10 -22.57
C ILE A 503 -18.27 10.89 -21.27
N VAL A 504 -19.48 11.39 -21.03
CA VAL A 504 -19.83 12.22 -19.86
C VAL A 504 -20.79 11.47 -18.93
N ASN A 505 -21.52 10.48 -19.44
CA ASN A 505 -22.52 9.71 -18.70
C ASN A 505 -22.64 8.24 -19.15
N TRP A 506 -23.44 7.44 -18.44
CA TRP A 506 -23.59 6.01 -18.71
C TRP A 506 -24.28 5.69 -20.04
N HIS A 507 -25.13 6.57 -20.57
CA HIS A 507 -25.71 6.36 -21.90
C HIS A 507 -24.66 6.50 -23.01
N GLU A 508 -23.69 7.41 -22.85
CA GLU A 508 -22.60 7.60 -23.81
C GLU A 508 -21.57 6.47 -23.70
N LEU A 509 -21.26 6.00 -22.48
CA LEU A 509 -20.45 4.80 -22.30
C LEU A 509 -21.13 3.58 -22.96
N ASP A 510 -22.46 3.46 -22.83
CA ASP A 510 -23.21 2.39 -23.48
C ASP A 510 -23.12 2.50 -25.01
N ASN A 511 -23.11 3.72 -25.57
CA ASN A 511 -23.02 3.96 -27.02
C ASN A 511 -21.67 3.56 -27.63
N VAL A 512 -20.60 3.35 -26.85
CA VAL A 512 -19.31 2.81 -27.35
C VAL A 512 -19.51 1.53 -28.16
N ARG A 513 -20.50 0.71 -27.78
CA ARG A 513 -20.81 -0.54 -28.49
C ARG A 513 -21.33 -0.35 -29.92
N GLU A 514 -21.71 0.86 -30.30
CA GLU A 514 -22.21 1.19 -31.64
C GLU A 514 -21.08 1.44 -32.65
N ASP A 515 -19.89 1.86 -32.21
CA ASP A 515 -18.69 1.98 -33.05
C ASP A 515 -17.39 1.65 -32.31
N LEU A 516 -17.13 0.35 -32.17
CA LEU A 516 -15.94 -0.21 -31.51
C LEU A 516 -14.59 0.18 -32.14
N THR A 517 -14.57 0.95 -33.24
CA THR A 517 -13.34 1.35 -33.94
C THR A 517 -12.91 2.79 -33.68
N LYS A 518 -13.71 3.55 -32.91
CA LYS A 518 -13.44 4.96 -32.57
C LYS A 518 -12.60 5.12 -31.33
N ASP A 519 -12.00 6.30 -31.23
CA ASP A 519 -11.31 6.75 -30.03
C ASP A 519 -12.32 7.45 -29.13
N TYR A 520 -12.29 7.11 -27.85
CA TYR A 520 -13.18 7.57 -26.81
C TYR A 520 -12.39 8.15 -25.65
N GLU A 521 -12.87 9.25 -25.08
CA GLU A 521 -12.28 9.90 -23.91
C GLU A 521 -13.34 10.09 -22.82
N LEU A 522 -13.06 9.63 -21.60
CA LEU A 522 -13.83 10.05 -20.44
C LEU A 522 -13.50 11.51 -20.11
N VAL A 523 -14.56 12.26 -19.83
CA VAL A 523 -14.45 13.66 -19.38
C VAL A 523 -15.18 13.89 -18.05
N ASN A 524 -15.62 12.80 -17.42
CA ASN A 524 -16.31 12.81 -16.14
C ASN A 524 -16.14 11.46 -15.42
N ASN A 525 -16.14 11.49 -14.09
CA ASN A 525 -16.27 10.26 -13.29
C ASN A 525 -17.68 9.68 -13.50
N LEU A 526 -17.79 8.36 -13.55
CA LEU A 526 -19.08 7.67 -13.67
C LEU A 526 -19.35 6.88 -12.38
N ASN A 527 -20.46 7.17 -11.71
CA ASN A 527 -20.89 6.51 -10.47
C ASN A 527 -22.42 6.35 -10.45
N GLU A 528 -22.96 5.89 -9.32
CA GLU A 528 -24.42 5.66 -9.15
C GLU A 528 -25.30 6.91 -9.33
N ASP A 529 -24.73 8.12 -9.15
CA ASP A 529 -25.46 9.39 -9.26
C ASP A 529 -25.48 9.96 -10.70
N VAL A 530 -24.69 9.39 -11.62
CA VAL A 530 -24.59 9.88 -13.01
C VAL A 530 -25.72 9.35 -13.88
N SER A 531 -26.25 10.22 -14.75
CA SER A 531 -27.36 9.89 -15.66
C SER A 531 -27.08 8.61 -16.47
N GLY A 532 -28.10 7.75 -16.59
CA GLY A 532 -28.04 6.46 -17.28
C GLY A 532 -27.61 5.27 -16.42
N TYR A 533 -27.19 5.48 -15.16
CA TYR A 533 -26.75 4.40 -14.27
C TYR A 533 -27.85 3.35 -14.05
N ASP A 534 -29.04 3.78 -13.67
CA ASP A 534 -30.18 2.89 -13.40
C ASP A 534 -30.54 2.02 -14.62
N GLU A 535 -30.44 2.59 -15.83
CA GLU A 535 -30.73 1.88 -17.08
C GLU A 535 -29.64 0.90 -17.51
N HIS A 536 -28.38 1.19 -17.22
CA HIS A 536 -27.24 0.51 -17.86
C HIS A 536 -26.31 -0.23 -16.91
N ALA A 537 -26.07 0.26 -15.69
CA ALA A 537 -25.01 -0.25 -14.81
C ALA A 537 -25.49 -0.71 -13.42
N SER A 538 -26.69 -0.32 -12.99
CA SER A 538 -27.25 -0.74 -11.69
C SER A 538 -27.59 -2.24 -11.63
N GLU A 539 -27.77 -2.79 -10.43
CA GLU A 539 -28.23 -4.18 -10.24
C GLU A 539 -29.57 -4.52 -10.95
N ASN A 540 -30.39 -3.51 -11.25
CA ASN A 540 -31.70 -3.68 -11.89
C ASN A 540 -31.65 -3.44 -13.42
N ALA A 541 -30.50 -3.05 -13.96
CA ALA A 541 -30.30 -2.86 -15.40
C ALA A 541 -30.30 -4.18 -16.17
N ASN A 542 -30.66 -4.13 -17.45
CA ASN A 542 -30.54 -5.25 -18.41
C ASN A 542 -31.11 -6.61 -17.94
N ASP A 543 -32.36 -6.63 -17.47
CA ASP A 543 -33.04 -7.81 -16.89
C ASP A 543 -32.38 -8.32 -15.59
N ASP A 544 -32.07 -7.41 -14.67
CA ASP A 544 -31.42 -7.65 -13.36
C ASP A 544 -30.02 -8.27 -13.49
N LYS A 545 -29.28 -7.91 -14.55
CA LYS A 545 -27.93 -8.41 -14.85
C LYS A 545 -26.85 -7.33 -14.79
N GLY A 546 -27.24 -6.07 -14.61
CA GLY A 546 -26.32 -4.94 -14.63
C GLY A 546 -25.72 -4.66 -16.00
N TRP A 547 -24.49 -4.19 -16.01
CA TRP A 547 -23.79 -3.76 -17.21
C TRP A 547 -23.68 -4.86 -18.26
N ASN A 548 -23.84 -4.45 -19.52
CA ASN A 548 -23.62 -5.32 -20.68
C ASN A 548 -22.22 -5.04 -21.25
N PRO A 549 -21.27 -5.99 -21.17
CA PRO A 549 -19.90 -5.77 -21.63
C PRO A 549 -19.82 -5.14 -23.03
N ILE A 550 -18.86 -4.22 -23.23
CA ILE A 550 -18.61 -3.60 -24.53
C ILE A 550 -17.90 -4.61 -25.43
N GLY A 551 -18.42 -4.81 -26.65
CA GLY A 551 -18.00 -5.90 -27.53
C GLY A 551 -18.72 -7.22 -27.25
N ALA A 552 -18.35 -8.26 -27.99
CA ALA A 552 -18.86 -9.62 -27.85
C ALA A 552 -17.91 -10.61 -28.56
N ASP A 553 -18.18 -11.92 -28.44
CA ASP A 553 -17.45 -12.96 -29.19
C ASP A 553 -17.31 -12.61 -30.68
N SER A 554 -16.05 -12.45 -31.12
CA SER A 554 -15.66 -12.07 -32.49
C SER A 554 -16.08 -10.66 -32.94
N VAL A 555 -16.44 -9.79 -31.99
CA VAL A 555 -16.78 -8.37 -32.18
C VAL A 555 -16.04 -7.56 -31.10
N GLU A 556 -14.75 -7.35 -31.36
CA GLU A 556 -13.78 -6.80 -30.41
C GLU A 556 -13.73 -5.26 -30.45
N PHE A 557 -13.30 -4.64 -29.34
CA PHE A 557 -12.95 -3.22 -29.30
C PHE A 557 -11.59 -2.99 -29.97
N VAL A 558 -11.55 -2.11 -30.96
CA VAL A 558 -10.38 -1.86 -31.84
C VAL A 558 -9.83 -0.43 -31.67
N GLY A 559 -10.65 0.49 -31.15
CA GLY A 559 -10.25 1.89 -30.95
C GLY A 559 -9.45 2.13 -29.68
N VAL A 560 -9.33 3.41 -29.30
CA VAL A 560 -8.70 3.83 -28.04
C VAL A 560 -9.79 4.20 -27.04
N PHE A 561 -9.68 3.75 -25.79
CA PHE A 561 -10.47 4.24 -24.67
C PHE A 561 -9.53 4.89 -23.66
N ASP A 562 -9.48 6.21 -23.63
CA ASP A 562 -8.69 6.98 -22.68
C ASP A 562 -9.59 7.41 -21.52
N GLY A 563 -9.32 6.88 -20.33
CA GLY A 563 -10.02 7.27 -19.12
C GLY A 563 -9.62 8.67 -18.64
N ASN A 564 -8.54 9.27 -19.15
CA ASN A 564 -8.07 10.60 -18.79
C ASN A 564 -7.98 10.81 -17.26
N ASP A 565 -7.54 9.77 -16.55
CA ASP A 565 -7.42 9.63 -15.10
C ASP A 565 -8.76 9.71 -14.31
N TYR A 566 -9.91 9.66 -15.00
CA TYR A 566 -11.22 9.52 -14.37
C TYR A 566 -11.48 8.10 -13.88
N VAL A 567 -12.47 7.97 -13.00
CA VAL A 567 -12.87 6.73 -12.35
C VAL A 567 -14.27 6.32 -12.78
N ILE A 568 -14.45 5.03 -13.06
CA ILE A 568 -15.76 4.39 -13.14
C ILE A 568 -15.96 3.59 -11.86
N SER A 569 -17.01 3.89 -11.11
CA SER A 569 -17.37 3.22 -9.86
C SER A 569 -18.78 2.62 -9.86
N ASP A 570 -19.06 1.79 -8.85
CA ASP A 570 -20.38 1.20 -8.58
C ASP A 570 -20.88 0.30 -9.71
N LEU A 571 -19.95 -0.24 -10.50
CA LEU A 571 -20.26 -1.08 -11.67
C LEU A 571 -20.74 -2.47 -11.21
N TYR A 572 -21.97 -2.82 -11.57
CA TYR A 572 -22.54 -4.14 -11.27
C TYR A 572 -22.66 -5.00 -12.53
N ILE A 573 -22.13 -6.22 -12.50
CA ILE A 573 -22.26 -7.23 -13.57
C ILE A 573 -22.62 -8.58 -12.95
N ASP A 574 -23.85 -9.07 -13.16
CA ASP A 574 -24.27 -10.40 -12.72
C ASP A 574 -24.73 -11.25 -13.91
N ARG A 575 -23.77 -11.93 -14.53
CA ARG A 575 -23.94 -12.71 -15.76
C ARG A 575 -23.50 -14.16 -15.57
N GLU A 576 -23.97 -14.78 -14.50
CA GLU A 576 -23.69 -16.20 -14.20
C GLU A 576 -23.92 -17.10 -15.43
N GLY A 577 -22.89 -17.86 -15.81
CA GLY A 577 -22.93 -18.77 -16.96
C GLY A 577 -22.60 -18.14 -18.32
N GLU A 578 -22.23 -16.86 -18.37
CA GLU A 578 -21.73 -16.16 -19.56
C GLU A 578 -20.20 -15.99 -19.51
N ASN A 579 -19.54 -16.01 -20.67
CA ASN A 579 -18.08 -15.89 -20.79
C ASN A 579 -17.66 -14.50 -21.27
N TYR A 580 -16.38 -14.16 -21.11
CA TYR A 580 -15.78 -12.89 -21.54
C TYR A 580 -16.43 -11.69 -20.84
N ILE A 581 -16.34 -11.71 -19.51
CA ILE A 581 -17.02 -10.75 -18.65
C ILE A 581 -16.02 -9.72 -18.12
N GLY A 582 -16.42 -8.46 -18.20
CA GLY A 582 -15.71 -7.26 -17.72
C GLY A 582 -16.44 -6.02 -18.23
N LEU A 583 -15.90 -4.81 -17.97
CA LEU A 583 -16.40 -3.59 -18.62
C LEU A 583 -16.39 -3.75 -20.15
N PHE A 584 -15.30 -4.32 -20.67
CA PHE A 584 -15.13 -4.78 -22.04
C PHE A 584 -15.11 -6.30 -22.11
N SER A 585 -15.81 -6.86 -23.10
CA SER A 585 -15.77 -8.29 -23.40
C SER A 585 -14.40 -8.68 -23.93
N GLU A 586 -13.99 -8.08 -25.06
CA GLU A 586 -12.74 -8.41 -25.76
C GLU A 586 -12.12 -7.16 -26.41
N ILE A 587 -10.80 -7.04 -26.37
CA ILE A 587 -10.01 -6.01 -27.06
C ILE A 587 -9.20 -6.66 -28.18
N ASP A 588 -9.24 -6.10 -29.40
CA ASP A 588 -8.41 -6.51 -30.54
C ASP A 588 -6.96 -6.07 -30.39
N SER A 589 -6.07 -6.66 -31.16
CA SER A 589 -4.65 -6.28 -31.26
C SER A 589 -4.35 -4.81 -31.56
N ALA A 590 -5.30 -4.05 -32.13
CA ALA A 590 -5.17 -2.61 -32.33
C ALA A 590 -5.84 -1.76 -31.25
N GLY A 591 -6.62 -2.36 -30.35
CA GLY A 591 -7.33 -1.64 -29.30
C GLY A 591 -6.42 -1.24 -28.13
N GLU A 592 -6.72 -0.09 -27.54
CA GLU A 592 -5.99 0.46 -26.39
C GLU A 592 -6.97 0.91 -25.31
N ILE A 593 -6.71 0.57 -24.04
CA ILE A 593 -7.40 1.16 -22.89
C ILE A 593 -6.35 1.75 -21.95
N LYS A 594 -6.52 3.01 -21.53
CA LYS A 594 -5.53 3.68 -20.69
C LYS A 594 -6.07 4.70 -19.70
N ASN A 595 -5.26 5.05 -18.71
CA ASN A 595 -5.47 6.16 -17.77
C ASN A 595 -6.85 6.10 -17.09
N LEU A 596 -7.20 4.97 -16.47
CA LEU A 596 -8.55 4.73 -15.96
C LEU A 596 -8.50 4.18 -14.53
N GLY A 597 -9.37 4.68 -13.67
CA GLY A 597 -9.68 4.07 -12.37
C GLY A 597 -10.94 3.20 -12.42
N LEU A 598 -10.91 2.06 -11.75
CA LEU A 598 -12.09 1.26 -11.41
C LEU A 598 -12.19 1.12 -9.89
N ALA A 599 -13.37 1.38 -9.33
CA ALA A 599 -13.62 1.32 -7.90
C ALA A 599 -14.98 0.71 -7.58
N ASP A 600 -15.11 0.00 -6.45
CA ASP A 600 -16.40 -0.46 -5.95
C ASP A 600 -17.18 -1.30 -7.00
N VAL A 601 -16.50 -2.29 -7.58
CA VAL A 601 -17.02 -3.06 -8.72
C VAL A 601 -17.41 -4.47 -8.28
N TYR A 602 -18.59 -4.93 -8.69
CA TYR A 602 -19.07 -6.29 -8.45
C TYR A 602 -19.28 -7.04 -9.78
N ILE A 603 -18.58 -8.16 -9.97
CA ILE A 603 -18.62 -8.94 -11.21
C ILE A 603 -18.82 -10.43 -10.95
N THR A 604 -19.81 -11.02 -11.63
CA THR A 604 -20.06 -12.47 -11.68
C THR A 604 -20.15 -12.94 -13.13
N GLY A 605 -19.37 -13.96 -13.49
CA GLY A 605 -19.34 -14.61 -14.81
C GLY A 605 -19.05 -16.12 -14.76
N ASP A 606 -18.73 -16.74 -15.90
CA ASP A 606 -18.31 -18.15 -16.03
C ASP A 606 -16.81 -18.26 -16.41
N ASP A 607 -16.44 -18.28 -17.69
CA ASP A 607 -15.04 -18.32 -18.13
C ASP A 607 -14.56 -16.95 -18.68
N TYR A 608 -13.28 -16.61 -18.48
CA TYR A 608 -12.65 -15.36 -18.95
C TYR A 608 -13.28 -14.12 -18.31
N VAL A 609 -13.07 -13.96 -17.00
CA VAL A 609 -13.67 -12.88 -16.20
C VAL A 609 -12.56 -11.93 -15.73
N GLY A 610 -12.69 -10.65 -16.03
CA GLY A 610 -11.78 -9.58 -15.61
C GLY A 610 -12.55 -8.38 -15.08
N GLY A 611 -11.96 -7.61 -14.15
CA GLY A 611 -12.55 -6.35 -13.69
C GLY A 611 -12.78 -5.35 -14.83
N LEU A 612 -11.77 -5.23 -15.70
CA LEU A 612 -11.82 -4.35 -16.87
C LEU A 612 -12.18 -5.14 -18.13
N VAL A 613 -11.50 -6.26 -18.39
CA VAL A 613 -11.54 -6.95 -19.69
C VAL A 613 -11.65 -8.47 -19.55
N GLY A 614 -12.59 -9.09 -20.26
CA GLY A 614 -12.65 -10.54 -20.37
C GLY A 614 -11.43 -11.12 -21.09
N ARG A 615 -11.14 -10.62 -22.30
CA ARG A 615 -9.96 -11.01 -23.11
C ARG A 615 -9.24 -9.83 -23.74
N ASN A 616 -7.93 -9.78 -23.61
CA ASN A 616 -7.07 -8.75 -24.20
C ASN A 616 -6.14 -9.32 -25.28
N ASP A 617 -6.23 -8.82 -26.52
CA ASP A 617 -5.21 -8.98 -27.55
C ASP A 617 -4.43 -7.66 -27.80
N GLY A 618 -4.88 -6.52 -27.23
CA GLY A 618 -4.36 -5.17 -27.41
C GLY A 618 -3.47 -4.66 -26.27
N THR A 619 -3.53 -3.34 -26.00
CA THR A 619 -2.73 -2.67 -24.95
C THR A 619 -3.62 -2.15 -23.82
N ILE A 620 -3.24 -2.43 -22.58
CA ILE A 620 -3.86 -1.87 -21.37
C ILE A 620 -2.75 -1.22 -20.55
N GLU A 621 -2.84 0.08 -20.28
CA GLU A 621 -1.80 0.82 -19.55
C GLU A 621 -2.37 1.81 -18.53
N ASN A 622 -1.63 2.07 -17.45
CA ASN A 622 -1.98 3.11 -16.46
C ASN A 622 -3.40 2.92 -15.88
N ILE A 623 -3.68 1.73 -15.35
CA ILE A 623 -4.97 1.41 -14.73
C ILE A 623 -4.80 1.29 -13.22
N SER A 624 -5.75 1.85 -12.47
CA SER A 624 -5.89 1.61 -11.03
C SER A 624 -7.20 0.89 -10.75
N ILE A 625 -7.14 -0.16 -9.94
CA ILE A 625 -8.31 -0.93 -9.49
C ILE A 625 -8.31 -0.98 -7.98
N LYS A 626 -9.46 -0.66 -7.36
CA LYS A 626 -9.66 -0.84 -5.93
C LYS A 626 -11.05 -1.36 -5.58
N ASP A 627 -11.17 -2.06 -4.45
CA ASP A 627 -12.46 -2.45 -3.87
C ASP A 627 -13.33 -3.24 -4.87
N VAL A 628 -12.80 -4.36 -5.39
CA VAL A 628 -13.47 -5.16 -6.44
C VAL A 628 -13.74 -6.59 -5.99
N ASP A 629 -14.99 -7.02 -6.15
CA ASP A 629 -15.46 -8.38 -5.90
C ASP A 629 -15.68 -9.12 -7.22
N ILE A 630 -14.88 -10.17 -7.49
CA ILE A 630 -14.99 -10.97 -8.72
C ILE A 630 -15.27 -12.45 -8.44
N THR A 631 -16.31 -12.97 -9.08
CA THR A 631 -16.68 -14.40 -9.06
C THR A 631 -16.69 -15.00 -10.47
N GLY A 632 -16.00 -16.13 -10.66
CA GLY A 632 -15.99 -16.87 -11.93
C GLY A 632 -15.65 -18.38 -11.82
N ASP A 633 -15.65 -19.10 -12.94
CA ASP A 633 -15.30 -20.53 -13.02
C ASP A 633 -13.86 -20.76 -13.51
N LYS A 634 -13.47 -20.24 -14.69
CA LYS A 634 -12.09 -20.34 -15.20
C LYS A 634 -11.54 -19.03 -15.74
N PHE A 635 -10.23 -18.86 -15.59
CA PHE A 635 -9.48 -17.73 -16.13
C PHE A 635 -10.02 -16.40 -15.59
N VAL A 636 -9.85 -16.21 -14.29
CA VAL A 636 -10.38 -15.04 -13.58
C VAL A 636 -9.20 -14.17 -13.13
N GLY A 637 -9.27 -12.89 -13.46
CA GLY A 637 -8.27 -11.89 -13.08
C GLY A 637 -8.91 -10.64 -12.49
N GLY A 638 -8.22 -9.93 -11.60
CA GLY A 638 -8.70 -8.64 -11.10
C GLY A 638 -8.84 -7.59 -12.19
N LEU A 639 -7.96 -7.60 -13.21
CA LEU A 639 -8.03 -6.72 -14.38
C LEU A 639 -8.50 -7.48 -15.62
N VAL A 640 -7.83 -8.58 -15.96
CA VAL A 640 -8.02 -9.31 -17.23
C VAL A 640 -8.22 -10.81 -17.01
N GLY A 641 -9.26 -11.40 -17.58
CA GLY A 641 -9.43 -12.85 -17.57
C GLY A 641 -8.35 -13.58 -18.40
N TYR A 642 -8.20 -13.16 -19.66
CA TYR A 642 -7.24 -13.74 -20.61
C TYR A 642 -6.44 -12.71 -21.42
N ASN A 643 -5.14 -12.58 -21.15
CA ASN A 643 -4.23 -11.80 -21.97
C ASN A 643 -3.59 -12.67 -23.06
N HIS A 644 -3.95 -12.48 -24.33
CA HIS A 644 -3.50 -13.27 -25.46
C HIS A 644 -2.71 -12.42 -26.45
N ASN A 645 -1.37 -12.51 -26.44
CA ASN A 645 -0.46 -11.61 -27.20
C ASN A 645 -0.60 -10.11 -26.89
N GLY A 646 -1.45 -9.71 -25.94
CA GLY A 646 -1.61 -8.33 -25.49
C GLY A 646 -0.51 -7.87 -24.54
N THR A 647 -0.47 -6.56 -24.33
CA THR A 647 0.45 -5.87 -23.41
C THR A 647 -0.34 -5.28 -22.24
N ILE A 648 0.15 -5.49 -21.02
CA ILE A 648 -0.38 -4.91 -19.78
C ILE A 648 0.80 -4.23 -19.08
N GLU A 649 0.69 -2.92 -18.85
CA GLU A 649 1.76 -2.08 -18.29
C GLU A 649 1.22 -1.16 -17.20
N ASN A 650 2.03 -0.93 -16.16
CA ASN A 650 1.76 0.09 -15.14
C ASN A 650 0.36 -0.04 -14.51
N ILE A 651 0.08 -1.22 -13.96
CA ILE A 651 -1.19 -1.50 -13.29
C ILE A 651 -1.01 -1.52 -11.78
N SER A 652 -1.95 -0.91 -11.07
CA SER A 652 -2.07 -1.00 -9.62
C SER A 652 -3.40 -1.62 -9.23
N ILE A 653 -3.35 -2.66 -8.39
CA ILE A 653 -4.53 -3.31 -7.82
C ILE A 653 -4.43 -3.26 -6.30
N LYS A 654 -5.54 -2.92 -5.64
CA LYS A 654 -5.63 -2.89 -4.18
C LYS A 654 -6.99 -3.39 -3.68
N ASP A 655 -6.99 -4.17 -2.61
CA ASP A 655 -8.22 -4.63 -1.94
C ASP A 655 -9.22 -5.31 -2.90
N VAL A 656 -8.76 -6.35 -3.61
CA VAL A 656 -9.57 -7.15 -4.56
C VAL A 656 -9.80 -8.55 -4.03
N ASP A 657 -11.06 -8.92 -3.89
CA ASP A 657 -11.49 -10.25 -3.48
C ASP A 657 -11.90 -11.07 -4.72
N ILE A 658 -11.14 -12.15 -4.98
CA ILE A 658 -11.35 -13.02 -6.13
C ILE A 658 -11.69 -14.43 -5.66
N SER A 659 -12.81 -14.96 -6.14
CA SER A 659 -13.23 -16.32 -5.83
C SER A 659 -13.73 -17.11 -7.05
N GLY A 660 -13.48 -18.43 -7.05
CA GLY A 660 -13.99 -19.32 -8.10
C GLY A 660 -13.42 -20.73 -8.08
N LYS A 661 -13.53 -21.48 -9.20
CA LYS A 661 -13.01 -22.85 -9.33
C LYS A 661 -11.58 -22.99 -9.85
N ALA A 662 -11.16 -22.44 -10.99
CA ALA A 662 -9.75 -22.59 -11.43
C ALA A 662 -9.14 -21.38 -12.18
N GLN A 663 -7.81 -21.25 -12.10
CA GLN A 663 -6.96 -20.34 -12.88
C GLN A 663 -7.17 -18.87 -12.52
N PHE A 664 -6.68 -18.49 -11.34
CA PHE A 664 -6.87 -17.17 -10.74
C PHE A 664 -5.56 -16.40 -10.66
N GLY A 665 -5.61 -15.13 -11.09
CA GLY A 665 -4.56 -14.15 -10.80
C GLY A 665 -5.16 -12.91 -10.16
N GLY A 666 -4.48 -12.30 -9.20
CA GLY A 666 -4.90 -10.98 -8.69
C GLY A 666 -5.00 -9.93 -9.81
N LEU A 667 -4.14 -10.03 -10.84
CA LEU A 667 -4.17 -9.17 -12.03
C LEU A 667 -4.74 -9.91 -13.25
N VAL A 668 -4.17 -11.07 -13.61
CA VAL A 668 -4.53 -11.80 -14.85
C VAL A 668 -4.79 -13.28 -14.59
N GLY A 669 -5.92 -13.82 -15.04
CA GLY A 669 -6.19 -15.26 -14.96
C GLY A 669 -5.17 -16.09 -15.75
N ILE A 670 -4.98 -15.76 -17.03
CA ILE A 670 -3.95 -16.38 -17.89
C ILE A 670 -3.27 -15.35 -18.82
N ASN A 671 -1.94 -15.36 -18.83
CA ASN A 671 -1.08 -14.66 -19.77
C ASN A 671 -0.55 -15.65 -20.83
N TYR A 672 -1.08 -15.61 -22.04
CA TYR A 672 -0.69 -16.49 -23.14
C TYR A 672 0.03 -15.68 -24.22
N GLN A 673 1.34 -15.89 -24.33
CA GLN A 673 2.19 -15.15 -25.28
C GLN A 673 2.14 -13.62 -25.13
N GLY A 674 1.51 -13.10 -24.07
CA GLY A 674 1.43 -11.67 -23.77
C GLY A 674 2.57 -11.21 -22.85
N THR A 675 2.61 -9.90 -22.64
CA THR A 675 3.62 -9.23 -21.82
C THR A 675 2.94 -8.47 -20.68
N ILE A 676 3.43 -8.66 -19.45
CA ILE A 676 2.98 -7.94 -18.26
C ILE A 676 4.20 -7.31 -17.60
N TYR A 677 4.18 -6.01 -17.34
CA TYR A 677 5.27 -5.35 -16.64
C TYR A 677 4.88 -4.11 -15.84
N ASP A 678 5.77 -3.70 -14.94
CA ASP A 678 5.58 -2.56 -14.02
C ASP A 678 4.23 -2.62 -13.30
N SER A 679 3.75 -3.82 -12.97
CA SER A 679 2.39 -4.05 -12.46
C SER A 679 2.42 -4.69 -11.08
N TYR A 680 1.52 -4.24 -10.20
CA TYR A 680 1.53 -4.68 -8.81
C TYR A 680 0.15 -4.83 -8.17
N VAL A 681 0.09 -5.75 -7.20
CA VAL A 681 -1.08 -6.05 -6.37
C VAL A 681 -0.69 -5.81 -4.91
N THR A 682 -1.47 -5.01 -4.19
CA THR A 682 -1.19 -4.61 -2.80
C THR A 682 -2.42 -4.42 -1.91
N GLY A 683 -2.45 -5.00 -0.72
CA GLY A 683 -3.55 -4.82 0.22
C GLY A 683 -3.75 -6.03 1.12
N GLU A 684 -4.97 -6.17 1.66
CA GLU A 684 -5.45 -7.38 2.36
C GLU A 684 -6.27 -8.25 1.38
N GLU A 685 -5.75 -8.53 0.18
CA GLU A 685 -6.52 -9.27 -0.83
C GLU A 685 -6.72 -10.74 -0.48
N LYS A 686 -7.89 -11.25 -0.82
CA LYS A 686 -8.17 -12.68 -0.75
C LYS A 686 -8.35 -13.29 -2.13
N ILE A 687 -7.42 -14.14 -2.52
CA ILE A 687 -7.46 -14.86 -3.80
C ILE A 687 -7.68 -16.34 -3.50
N THR A 688 -8.90 -16.83 -3.77
CA THR A 688 -9.28 -18.22 -3.48
C THR A 688 -9.67 -18.99 -4.75
N GLY A 689 -9.03 -20.14 -4.99
CA GLY A 689 -9.45 -21.05 -6.08
C GLY A 689 -8.82 -22.44 -6.02
N ASP A 690 -9.33 -23.40 -6.82
CA ASP A 690 -8.91 -24.80 -6.71
C ASP A 690 -7.53 -25.04 -7.38
N ASP A 691 -7.25 -24.48 -8.56
CA ASP A 691 -6.06 -24.86 -9.34
C ASP A 691 -5.42 -23.69 -10.11
N HIS A 692 -4.08 -23.58 -10.11
CA HIS A 692 -3.31 -22.49 -10.73
C HIS A 692 -3.66 -21.11 -10.15
N VAL A 693 -3.39 -20.93 -8.86
CA VAL A 693 -3.67 -19.69 -8.15
C VAL A 693 -2.37 -18.89 -8.02
N GLY A 694 -2.36 -17.66 -8.52
CA GLY A 694 -1.24 -16.73 -8.41
C GLY A 694 -1.68 -15.40 -7.83
N GLY A 695 -0.85 -14.76 -7.00
CA GLY A 695 -1.15 -13.41 -6.52
C GLY A 695 -1.22 -12.37 -7.64
N LEU A 696 -0.41 -12.54 -8.70
CA LEU A 696 -0.46 -11.68 -9.90
C LEU A 696 -1.11 -12.41 -11.08
N VAL A 697 -0.61 -13.61 -11.42
CA VAL A 697 -1.04 -14.35 -12.61
C VAL A 697 -1.33 -15.81 -12.31
N GLY A 698 -2.49 -16.32 -12.70
CA GLY A 698 -2.81 -17.75 -12.53
C GLY A 698 -1.91 -18.64 -13.39
N ILE A 699 -1.89 -18.41 -14.71
CA ILE A 699 -1.03 -19.12 -15.67
C ILE A 699 -0.24 -18.15 -16.55
N ASN A 700 1.09 -18.32 -16.59
CA ASN A 700 1.94 -17.69 -17.59
C ASN A 700 2.36 -18.73 -18.65
N TYR A 701 1.74 -18.73 -19.83
CA TYR A 701 2.00 -19.68 -20.90
C TYR A 701 2.72 -19.01 -22.07
N GLN A 702 4.02 -19.29 -22.24
CA GLN A 702 4.85 -18.65 -23.26
C GLN A 702 4.83 -17.11 -23.23
N GLY A 703 4.37 -16.51 -22.13
CA GLY A 703 4.32 -15.08 -21.90
C GLY A 703 5.50 -14.59 -21.07
N THR A 704 5.62 -13.28 -20.97
CA THR A 704 6.70 -12.60 -20.23
C THR A 704 6.10 -11.77 -19.11
N ILE A 705 6.64 -11.91 -17.90
CA ILE A 705 6.33 -11.08 -16.75
C ILE A 705 7.65 -10.47 -16.25
N TYR A 706 7.73 -9.15 -16.14
CA TYR A 706 8.92 -8.52 -15.57
C TYR A 706 8.61 -7.27 -14.74
N ASP A 707 9.51 -6.90 -13.83
CA ASP A 707 9.39 -5.70 -12.99
C ASP A 707 8.04 -5.59 -12.25
N SER A 708 7.44 -6.74 -11.93
CA SER A 708 6.08 -6.85 -11.35
C SER A 708 6.09 -7.57 -10.01
N TYR A 709 5.18 -7.21 -9.10
CA TYR A 709 5.22 -7.73 -7.74
C TYR A 709 3.87 -7.83 -7.02
N VAL A 710 3.84 -8.65 -5.96
CA VAL A 710 2.71 -8.78 -5.03
C VAL A 710 3.22 -8.43 -3.63
N ARG A 711 2.55 -7.53 -2.92
CA ARG A 711 2.96 -7.10 -1.58
C ARG A 711 1.80 -6.81 -0.64
N GLY A 712 1.88 -7.32 0.58
CA GLY A 712 0.86 -7.13 1.61
C GLY A 712 0.47 -8.46 2.24
N ASP A 713 -0.52 -8.44 3.12
CA ASP A 713 -1.10 -9.65 3.71
C ASP A 713 -2.09 -10.29 2.71
N VAL A 714 -1.58 -10.66 1.54
CA VAL A 714 -2.36 -11.30 0.48
C VAL A 714 -2.60 -12.76 0.88
N ASP A 715 -3.83 -13.12 1.23
CA ASP A 715 -4.21 -14.50 1.52
C ASP A 715 -4.51 -15.23 0.21
N ILE A 716 -3.47 -15.87 -0.33
CA ILE A 716 -3.57 -16.72 -1.51
C ILE A 716 -3.85 -18.13 -1.03
N THR A 717 -5.09 -18.58 -1.24
CA THR A 717 -5.55 -19.92 -0.89
C THR A 717 -5.90 -20.73 -2.13
N GLY A 718 -5.33 -21.92 -2.26
CA GLY A 718 -5.81 -22.87 -3.25
C GLY A 718 -5.43 -24.33 -3.04
N GLU A 719 -6.01 -25.22 -3.86
CA GLU A 719 -5.78 -26.65 -3.74
C GLU A 719 -4.47 -27.04 -4.46
N GLN A 720 -4.25 -26.62 -5.71
CA GLN A 720 -3.15 -27.09 -6.56
C GLN A 720 -2.41 -25.97 -7.32
N ARG A 721 -1.08 -26.04 -7.39
CA ARG A 721 -0.23 -25.05 -8.10
C ARG A 721 -0.51 -23.62 -7.63
N VAL A 722 -0.14 -23.36 -6.38
CA VAL A 722 -0.34 -22.08 -5.72
C VAL A 722 1.00 -21.35 -5.63
N GLY A 723 1.05 -20.11 -6.12
CA GLY A 723 2.23 -19.27 -6.14
C GLY A 723 1.94 -17.86 -5.62
N GLY A 724 2.85 -17.27 -4.85
CA GLY A 724 2.68 -15.87 -4.40
C GLY A 724 2.59 -14.87 -5.55
N LEU A 725 3.30 -15.11 -6.67
CA LEU A 725 3.21 -14.31 -7.89
C LEU A 725 2.47 -15.06 -9.00
N VAL A 726 2.91 -16.28 -9.32
CA VAL A 726 2.39 -17.06 -10.46
C VAL A 726 2.00 -18.48 -10.07
N GLY A 727 0.77 -18.91 -10.32
CA GLY A 727 0.37 -20.29 -10.06
C GLY A 727 1.16 -21.30 -10.91
N TYR A 728 1.20 -21.07 -12.22
CA TYR A 728 1.91 -21.94 -13.17
C TYR A 728 2.58 -21.20 -14.32
N ASN A 729 3.91 -21.26 -14.33
CA ASN A 729 4.72 -20.78 -15.44
C ASN A 729 5.02 -21.96 -16.40
N ASN A 730 4.57 -21.87 -17.65
CA ASN A 730 4.73 -22.93 -18.65
C ASN A 730 5.37 -22.37 -19.92
N PHE A 731 6.66 -22.67 -20.10
CA PHE A 731 7.49 -22.09 -21.16
C PHE A 731 7.50 -20.55 -21.20
N GLY A 732 7.09 -19.89 -20.11
CA GLY A 732 7.10 -18.44 -19.95
C GLY A 732 8.33 -17.94 -19.19
N GLU A 733 8.49 -16.63 -19.15
CA GLU A 733 9.60 -15.92 -18.50
C GLU A 733 9.08 -15.06 -17.35
N ILE A 734 9.75 -15.12 -16.20
CA ILE A 734 9.51 -14.27 -15.03
C ILE A 734 10.86 -13.64 -14.66
N ILE A 735 10.96 -12.31 -14.70
CA ILE A 735 12.23 -11.60 -14.60
C ILE A 735 12.09 -10.42 -13.63
N ASN A 736 13.00 -10.28 -12.66
CA ASN A 736 13.01 -9.15 -11.73
C ASN A 736 11.67 -8.91 -11.02
N SER A 737 11.01 -10.01 -10.63
CA SER A 737 9.69 -9.99 -10.01
C SER A 737 9.71 -10.63 -8.63
N HIS A 738 8.79 -10.23 -7.76
CA HIS A 738 8.79 -10.72 -6.40
C HIS A 738 7.41 -10.82 -5.75
N ALA A 739 7.34 -11.64 -4.72
CA ALA A 739 6.18 -11.74 -3.84
C ALA A 739 6.62 -11.57 -2.39
N THR A 740 5.77 -10.91 -1.61
CA THR A 740 5.88 -10.81 -0.14
C THR A 740 4.50 -11.10 0.47
N GLY A 741 4.46 -11.50 1.74
CA GLY A 741 3.21 -11.86 2.44
C GLY A 741 3.18 -13.34 2.83
N SER A 742 1.99 -13.96 2.81
CA SER A 742 1.82 -15.38 3.15
C SER A 742 1.15 -16.16 2.02
N VAL A 743 1.54 -17.41 1.80
CA VAL A 743 0.89 -18.32 0.84
C VAL A 743 0.42 -19.57 1.57
N THR A 744 -0.88 -19.84 1.50
CA THR A 744 -1.51 -21.02 2.10
C THR A 744 -2.07 -21.95 1.04
N ALA A 745 -1.84 -23.25 1.14
CA ALA A 745 -2.43 -24.21 0.22
C ALA A 745 -2.85 -25.50 0.92
N THR A 746 -3.83 -26.20 0.34
CA THR A 746 -4.43 -27.39 0.95
C THR A 746 -4.14 -28.70 0.22
N GLU A 747 -3.48 -28.69 -0.96
CA GLU A 747 -3.02 -29.94 -1.60
C GLU A 747 -1.57 -29.95 -2.12
N ARG A 748 -1.27 -29.49 -3.35
CA ARG A 748 0.05 -29.80 -3.98
C ARG A 748 0.62 -28.71 -4.88
N ARG A 749 1.96 -28.63 -4.87
CA ARG A 749 2.81 -27.71 -5.64
C ARG A 749 2.60 -26.27 -5.19
N VAL A 750 3.30 -25.91 -4.13
CA VAL A 750 3.16 -24.62 -3.45
C VAL A 750 4.50 -23.92 -3.50
N GLY A 751 4.53 -22.68 -3.98
CA GLY A 751 5.73 -21.87 -4.08
C GLY A 751 5.49 -20.47 -3.52
N GLY A 752 6.45 -19.90 -2.81
CA GLY A 752 6.34 -18.49 -2.40
C GLY A 752 6.32 -17.53 -3.59
N LEU A 753 6.97 -17.87 -4.71
CA LEU A 753 6.83 -17.12 -5.98
C LEU A 753 5.98 -17.88 -7.00
N VAL A 754 6.32 -19.13 -7.29
CA VAL A 754 5.69 -19.91 -8.36
C VAL A 754 5.27 -21.30 -7.90
N GLY A 755 3.99 -21.66 -8.06
CA GLY A 755 3.53 -23.01 -7.70
C GLY A 755 4.22 -24.10 -8.52
N GLN A 756 4.24 -23.93 -9.85
CA GLN A 756 4.98 -24.81 -10.77
C GLN A 756 5.64 -24.04 -11.93
N ASN A 757 6.91 -24.34 -12.20
CA ASN A 757 7.65 -23.87 -13.37
C ASN A 757 7.94 -25.02 -14.33
N SER A 758 7.27 -25.07 -15.50
CA SER A 758 7.41 -26.13 -16.51
C SER A 758 8.10 -25.62 -17.77
N GLY A 759 9.40 -25.86 -17.89
CA GLY A 759 10.18 -25.46 -19.06
C GLY A 759 10.29 -23.95 -19.26
N GLY A 760 9.84 -23.15 -18.30
CA GLY A 760 10.00 -21.69 -18.27
C GLY A 760 11.27 -21.27 -17.53
N THR A 761 11.52 -19.96 -17.55
CA THR A 761 12.66 -19.32 -16.91
C THR A 761 12.18 -18.41 -15.79
N ILE A 762 12.85 -18.49 -14.64
CA ILE A 762 12.73 -17.53 -13.53
C ILE A 762 14.12 -16.95 -13.32
N GLU A 763 14.24 -15.64 -13.48
CA GLU A 763 15.50 -14.89 -13.38
C GLU A 763 15.32 -13.66 -12.48
N LYS A 764 16.33 -13.31 -11.69
CA LYS A 764 16.35 -12.07 -10.87
C LYS A 764 15.16 -11.92 -9.91
N SER A 765 14.52 -13.02 -9.54
CA SER A 765 13.23 -12.98 -8.85
C SER A 765 13.34 -13.56 -7.44
N TYR A 766 12.48 -13.11 -6.53
CA TYR A 766 12.56 -13.54 -5.14
C TYR A 766 11.22 -13.67 -4.44
N ALA A 767 11.18 -14.48 -3.39
CA ALA A 767 10.04 -14.60 -2.49
C ALA A 767 10.48 -14.39 -1.04
N ASP A 768 9.91 -13.38 -0.39
CA ASP A 768 9.94 -13.22 1.06
C ASP A 768 8.55 -13.53 1.60
N VAL A 769 8.19 -14.81 1.51
CA VAL A 769 6.84 -15.32 1.75
C VAL A 769 6.92 -16.52 2.66
N ASP A 770 6.15 -16.49 3.76
CA ASP A 770 5.92 -17.67 4.57
C ASP A 770 4.97 -18.61 3.80
N VAL A 771 5.45 -19.81 3.49
CA VAL A 771 4.73 -20.82 2.72
C VAL A 771 4.23 -21.90 3.67
N GLU A 772 2.91 -22.06 3.76
CA GLU A 772 2.26 -23.10 4.53
C GLU A 772 1.39 -23.99 3.64
N ALA A 773 1.63 -25.31 3.68
CA ALA A 773 0.79 -26.28 3.01
C ALA A 773 0.22 -27.31 3.98
N GLU A 774 -1.07 -27.21 4.29
CA GLU A 774 -1.80 -28.11 5.17
C GLU A 774 -2.49 -29.22 4.37
N ASN A 775 -1.80 -30.36 4.18
CA ASN A 775 -2.31 -31.42 3.30
C ASN A 775 -2.68 -32.67 4.08
N SER A 776 -3.96 -33.02 4.04
CA SER A 776 -4.45 -34.31 4.53
C SER A 776 -4.76 -35.22 3.34
N ASP A 777 -3.94 -36.27 3.15
CA ASP A 777 -4.20 -37.40 2.23
C ASP A 777 -3.83 -37.21 0.74
N GLU A 778 -2.67 -36.61 0.44
CA GLU A 778 -2.16 -36.48 -0.94
C GLU A 778 -1.01 -37.43 -1.27
N ILE A 779 -1.00 -38.00 -2.49
CA ILE A 779 0.08 -38.88 -2.97
C ILE A 779 1.40 -38.11 -3.17
N ARG A 780 1.32 -36.80 -3.44
CA ARG A 780 2.52 -35.99 -3.66
C ARG A 780 2.32 -34.52 -3.36
N VAL A 781 3.12 -34.06 -2.42
CA VAL A 781 3.19 -32.68 -1.97
C VAL A 781 4.60 -32.15 -2.27
N ASP A 782 4.69 -31.11 -3.10
CA ASP A 782 5.95 -30.41 -3.41
C ASP A 782 5.81 -28.96 -2.91
N ILE A 783 6.68 -28.50 -2.02
CA ILE A 783 6.60 -27.17 -1.38
C ILE A 783 7.98 -26.50 -1.46
N GLY A 784 8.05 -25.29 -2.00
CA GLY A 784 9.28 -24.51 -2.10
C GLY A 784 9.10 -23.09 -1.62
N GLY A 785 10.12 -22.50 -1.01
CA GLY A 785 10.09 -21.06 -0.69
C GLY A 785 10.02 -20.19 -1.94
N LEU A 786 10.65 -20.58 -3.05
CA LEU A 786 10.48 -19.92 -4.36
C LEU A 786 9.54 -20.70 -5.26
N VAL A 787 9.82 -21.99 -5.50
CA VAL A 787 9.08 -22.81 -6.47
C VAL A 787 8.67 -24.17 -5.91
N GLY A 788 7.39 -24.52 -5.97
CA GLY A 788 6.92 -25.85 -5.55
C GLY A 788 7.51 -26.97 -6.41
N HIS A 789 7.21 -26.94 -7.72
CA HIS A 789 7.74 -27.91 -8.69
C HIS A 789 8.44 -27.23 -9.87
N ASN A 790 9.74 -27.46 -10.04
CA ASN A 790 10.55 -26.94 -11.14
C ASN A 790 10.91 -28.03 -12.16
N SER A 791 10.67 -27.75 -13.43
CA SER A 791 11.21 -28.48 -14.59
C SER A 791 11.70 -27.52 -15.68
N GLY A 792 12.09 -26.30 -15.30
CA GLY A 792 12.67 -25.27 -16.15
C GLY A 792 14.03 -24.79 -15.63
N THR A 793 14.30 -23.50 -15.82
CA THR A 793 15.51 -22.83 -15.33
C THR A 793 15.15 -21.85 -14.24
N ILE A 794 15.86 -21.93 -13.12
CA ILE A 794 15.90 -20.89 -12.10
C ILE A 794 17.33 -20.39 -12.08
N GLU A 795 17.52 -19.12 -12.40
CA GLU A 795 18.82 -18.49 -12.33
C GLU A 795 18.69 -17.28 -11.44
N GLN A 796 19.69 -17.00 -10.60
CA GLN A 796 19.75 -15.68 -10.00
C GLN A 796 18.45 -15.38 -9.22
N SER A 797 18.10 -16.22 -8.25
CA SER A 797 16.81 -16.08 -7.56
C SER A 797 16.92 -16.59 -6.13
N TYR A 798 16.07 -16.10 -5.24
CA TYR A 798 16.18 -16.46 -3.83
C TYR A 798 14.86 -16.51 -3.07
N ALA A 799 14.85 -17.21 -1.94
CA ALA A 799 13.71 -17.26 -1.03
C ALA A 799 14.17 -17.11 0.43
N GLU A 800 13.42 -16.33 1.20
CA GLU A 800 13.77 -16.01 2.60
C GLU A 800 12.72 -16.45 3.64
N GLY A 801 11.45 -16.58 3.24
CA GLY A 801 10.37 -16.96 4.14
C GLY A 801 10.41 -18.42 4.59
N LEU A 802 9.72 -18.69 5.70
CA LEU A 802 9.60 -20.00 6.32
C LEU A 802 8.81 -20.96 5.42
N VAL A 803 9.29 -22.20 5.28
CA VAL A 803 8.60 -23.23 4.48
C VAL A 803 8.10 -24.35 5.38
N LYS A 804 6.77 -24.46 5.51
CA LYS A 804 6.07 -25.44 6.34
C LYS A 804 5.17 -26.35 5.51
N GLY A 805 5.14 -27.63 5.87
CA GLY A 805 4.26 -28.58 5.22
C GLY A 805 3.85 -29.76 6.08
N SER A 806 2.66 -30.29 5.80
CA SER A 806 2.19 -31.59 6.28
C SER A 806 1.76 -32.50 5.14
N ASN A 807 1.86 -33.81 5.36
CA ASN A 807 1.19 -34.81 4.54
C ASN A 807 0.82 -36.04 5.38
N ASP A 808 -0.42 -36.09 5.85
CA ASP A 808 -0.91 -37.17 6.73
C ASP A 808 -1.49 -38.38 5.96
N SER A 809 -1.11 -38.59 4.69
CA SER A 809 -1.59 -39.74 3.91
C SER A 809 -1.12 -41.08 4.48
N ASP A 810 -2.01 -42.09 4.43
CA ASP A 810 -1.69 -43.47 4.79
C ASP A 810 -1.16 -44.29 3.59
N ASP A 811 -1.12 -43.71 2.38
CA ASP A 811 -0.68 -44.38 1.15
C ASP A 811 0.84 -44.62 1.15
N SER A 812 1.27 -45.81 0.76
CA SER A 812 2.70 -46.16 0.68
C SER A 812 3.46 -45.49 -0.46
N ASP A 813 2.75 -44.90 -1.43
CA ASP A 813 3.33 -44.10 -2.52
C ASP A 813 3.29 -42.59 -2.23
N ALA A 814 2.79 -42.20 -1.06
CA ALA A 814 2.70 -40.81 -0.61
C ALA A 814 4.08 -40.23 -0.33
N ARG A 815 4.25 -38.95 -0.64
CA ARG A 815 5.51 -38.24 -0.42
C ARG A 815 5.28 -36.77 -0.10
N ILE A 816 6.22 -36.19 0.63
CA ILE A 816 6.35 -34.77 0.86
C ILE A 816 7.78 -34.32 0.57
N GLU A 817 7.91 -33.30 -0.29
CA GLU A 817 9.16 -32.79 -0.83
C GLU A 817 9.21 -31.29 -0.50
N ILE A 818 9.93 -30.91 0.56
CA ILE A 818 10.02 -29.52 1.05
C ILE A 818 11.42 -28.98 0.81
N GLY A 819 11.53 -27.82 0.15
CA GLY A 819 12.80 -27.15 -0.10
C GLY A 819 12.75 -25.68 0.28
N GLY A 820 13.83 -25.14 0.85
CA GLY A 820 13.89 -23.69 1.12
C GLY A 820 13.78 -22.85 -0.16
N LEU A 821 14.32 -23.32 -1.29
CA LEU A 821 14.12 -22.69 -2.61
C LEU A 821 13.10 -23.47 -3.44
N VAL A 822 13.31 -24.78 -3.62
CA VAL A 822 12.51 -25.60 -4.53
C VAL A 822 12.06 -26.90 -3.87
N GLY A 823 10.76 -27.17 -3.84
CA GLY A 823 10.25 -28.44 -3.32
C GLY A 823 10.78 -29.63 -4.12
N ARG A 824 10.57 -29.59 -5.44
CA ARG A 824 11.15 -30.57 -6.36
C ARG A 824 11.72 -29.96 -7.62
N ASN A 825 12.99 -30.29 -7.87
CA ASN A 825 13.70 -29.98 -9.11
C ASN A 825 13.77 -31.23 -10.00
N GLN A 826 13.11 -31.22 -11.16
CA GLN A 826 13.00 -32.38 -12.05
C GLN A 826 13.48 -32.05 -13.47
N ASP A 827 14.56 -32.71 -13.92
CA ASP A 827 15.17 -32.47 -15.23
C ASP A 827 15.51 -30.98 -15.49
N ALA A 828 15.82 -30.24 -14.42
CA ALA A 828 15.88 -28.77 -14.39
C ALA A 828 17.21 -28.21 -13.88
N THR A 829 17.43 -26.92 -14.13
CA THR A 829 18.64 -26.19 -13.71
C THR A 829 18.30 -25.15 -12.66
N ILE A 830 19.07 -25.14 -11.58
CA ILE A 830 19.12 -24.07 -10.58
C ILE A 830 20.54 -23.52 -10.60
N LYS A 831 20.70 -22.21 -10.76
CA LYS A 831 22.01 -21.58 -10.87
C LYS A 831 22.04 -20.27 -10.11
N ASN A 832 23.15 -19.97 -9.44
CA ASN A 832 23.35 -18.68 -8.77
C ASN A 832 22.15 -18.31 -7.89
N SER A 833 21.62 -19.24 -7.10
CA SER A 833 20.37 -19.06 -6.36
C SER A 833 20.52 -19.52 -4.91
N TYR A 834 19.71 -18.97 -4.00
CA TYR A 834 19.88 -19.30 -2.59
C TYR A 834 18.59 -19.28 -1.77
N ALA A 835 18.60 -19.99 -0.64
CA ALA A 835 17.51 -19.98 0.33
C ALA A 835 18.02 -19.71 1.74
N THR A 836 17.32 -18.84 2.46
CA THR A 836 17.67 -18.48 3.85
C THR A 836 16.61 -18.88 4.87
N GLY A 837 15.37 -19.10 4.43
CA GLY A 837 14.26 -19.51 5.27
C GLY A 837 14.39 -20.93 5.82
N ASP A 838 13.86 -21.13 7.02
CA ASP A 838 13.81 -22.44 7.69
C ASP A 838 12.84 -23.39 6.96
N VAL A 839 13.09 -24.69 7.09
CA VAL A 839 12.27 -25.75 6.47
C VAL A 839 11.73 -26.66 7.57
N GLU A 840 10.41 -26.71 7.73
CA GLU A 840 9.74 -27.44 8.81
C GLU A 840 8.71 -28.44 8.29
N LEU A 841 8.81 -29.68 8.76
CA LEU A 841 7.76 -30.68 8.63
C LEU A 841 6.85 -30.61 9.86
N VAL A 842 5.58 -30.27 9.63
CA VAL A 842 4.57 -30.20 10.69
C VAL A 842 4.08 -31.60 11.08
N SER A 843 3.72 -32.42 10.08
CA SER A 843 3.32 -33.81 10.27
C SER A 843 3.48 -34.64 9.00
N ALA A 844 3.67 -35.95 9.18
CA ALA A 844 3.66 -36.92 8.11
C ALA A 844 3.04 -38.24 8.57
N GLY A 845 2.30 -38.91 7.69
CA GLY A 845 1.79 -40.26 7.92
C GLY A 845 2.90 -41.32 7.98
N ASP A 846 2.62 -42.46 8.62
CA ASP A 846 3.62 -43.52 8.90
C ASP A 846 4.31 -44.09 7.63
N ASN A 847 3.68 -43.98 6.45
CA ASN A 847 4.20 -44.53 5.19
C ASN A 847 4.67 -43.45 4.19
N VAL A 848 4.69 -42.18 4.60
CA VAL A 848 5.01 -41.07 3.70
C VAL A 848 6.52 -40.93 3.52
N GLU A 849 6.98 -40.88 2.26
CA GLU A 849 8.36 -40.54 1.94
C GLU A 849 8.61 -39.05 2.21
N VAL A 850 9.44 -38.74 3.21
CA VAL A 850 9.75 -37.37 3.63
C VAL A 850 11.12 -36.96 3.10
N ASN A 851 11.16 -35.88 2.31
CA ASN A 851 12.39 -35.29 1.78
C ASN A 851 12.43 -33.79 2.09
N LEU A 852 13.33 -33.36 2.98
CA LEU A 852 13.54 -31.95 3.31
C LEU A 852 14.96 -31.53 2.90
N GLY A 853 15.06 -30.48 2.10
CA GLY A 853 16.32 -29.88 1.71
C GLY A 853 16.38 -28.40 2.05
N GLY A 854 17.50 -27.91 2.56
CA GLY A 854 17.65 -26.47 2.78
C GLY A 854 17.51 -25.66 1.50
N LEU A 855 17.95 -26.20 0.35
CA LEU A 855 17.71 -25.59 -0.97
C LEU A 855 16.63 -26.35 -1.74
N VAL A 856 16.79 -27.68 -1.90
CA VAL A 856 15.92 -28.50 -2.74
C VAL A 856 15.41 -29.73 -1.99
N GLY A 857 14.10 -29.91 -1.85
CA GLY A 857 13.53 -31.10 -1.22
C GLY A 857 13.92 -32.38 -1.98
N LYS A 858 13.62 -32.42 -3.28
CA LYS A 858 13.98 -33.54 -4.16
C LYS A 858 14.56 -33.10 -5.49
N ASN A 859 15.76 -33.58 -5.80
CA ASN A 859 16.42 -33.38 -7.08
C ASN A 859 16.38 -34.67 -7.91
N ARG A 860 15.64 -34.66 -9.03
CA ARG A 860 15.26 -35.87 -9.76
C ARG A 860 15.61 -35.82 -11.24
N ASN A 861 16.36 -36.82 -11.70
CA ASN A 861 16.48 -37.15 -13.12
C ASN A 861 15.38 -38.12 -13.55
N ASN A 862 14.63 -37.80 -14.60
CA ASN A 862 13.82 -38.75 -15.37
C ASN A 862 14.34 -38.94 -16.80
N HIS A 863 14.84 -37.87 -17.42
CA HIS A 863 15.34 -37.86 -18.79
C HIS A 863 16.66 -37.10 -18.95
N ASN A 864 16.82 -35.96 -18.27
CA ASN A 864 18.02 -35.13 -18.31
C ASN A 864 18.54 -34.94 -16.89
N PRO A 865 19.87 -35.02 -16.67
CA PRO A 865 20.43 -34.81 -15.35
C PRO A 865 20.11 -33.38 -14.87
N PRO A 866 19.40 -33.21 -13.74
CA PRO A 866 19.18 -31.89 -13.18
C PRO A 866 20.49 -31.34 -12.63
N LYS A 867 20.62 -30.01 -12.64
CA LYS A 867 21.84 -29.28 -12.26
C LYS A 867 21.52 -28.28 -11.15
N ILE A 868 22.39 -28.24 -10.14
CA ILE A 868 22.43 -27.18 -9.13
C ILE A 868 23.85 -26.60 -9.16
N GLU A 869 23.98 -25.33 -9.50
CA GLU A 869 25.27 -24.67 -9.72
C GLU A 869 25.34 -23.39 -8.89
N ASN A 870 26.46 -23.15 -8.21
CA ASN A 870 26.73 -21.90 -7.48
C ASN A 870 25.56 -21.46 -6.57
N SER A 871 25.01 -22.40 -5.81
CA SER A 871 23.79 -22.16 -5.03
C SER A 871 23.97 -22.56 -3.58
N TYR A 872 23.19 -21.98 -2.68
CA TYR A 872 23.36 -22.27 -1.26
C TYR A 872 22.10 -22.21 -0.41
N ALA A 873 22.13 -22.89 0.72
CA ALA A 873 21.11 -22.80 1.74
C ALA A 873 21.70 -22.64 3.14
N ILE A 874 21.03 -21.83 3.97
CA ILE A 874 21.45 -21.56 5.36
C ILE A 874 20.34 -21.75 6.41
N GLY A 875 19.09 -21.96 6.01
CA GLY A 875 17.98 -22.18 6.94
C GLY A 875 18.09 -23.49 7.72
N GLU A 876 17.51 -23.52 8.92
CA GLU A 876 17.43 -24.73 9.74
C GLU A 876 16.43 -25.74 9.14
N ILE A 877 16.69 -27.03 9.33
CA ILE A 877 15.84 -28.12 8.81
C ILE A 877 15.26 -28.89 9.99
N ASN A 878 13.94 -28.81 10.16
CA ASN A 878 13.18 -29.41 11.23
C ASN A 878 12.25 -30.51 10.70
N GLY A 879 12.79 -31.72 10.52
CA GLY A 879 12.07 -32.87 9.96
C GLY A 879 11.37 -33.81 10.97
N GLY A 880 11.33 -33.46 12.26
CA GLY A 880 10.82 -34.34 13.32
C GLY A 880 11.78 -35.49 13.70
N ASN A 881 11.31 -36.41 14.57
CA ASN A 881 12.14 -37.48 15.17
C ASN A 881 11.98 -38.84 14.45
N SER A 882 12.28 -38.93 13.16
CA SER A 882 12.30 -40.19 12.42
C SER A 882 13.66 -40.43 11.77
N GLU A 883 14.22 -41.63 11.97
CA GLU A 883 15.44 -42.09 11.28
C GLU A 883 15.19 -42.45 9.81
N GLU A 884 13.94 -42.40 9.33
CA GLU A 884 13.58 -42.76 7.93
C GLU A 884 13.41 -41.53 7.02
N HIS A 885 13.58 -40.30 7.54
CA HIS A 885 13.41 -39.06 6.76
C HIS A 885 14.71 -38.67 6.06
N ASN A 886 14.62 -38.29 4.79
CA ASN A 886 15.75 -37.76 4.04
C ASN A 886 15.90 -36.26 4.30
N LEU A 887 16.78 -35.92 5.22
CA LEU A 887 17.02 -34.53 5.64
C LEU A 887 18.41 -34.10 5.18
N GLY A 888 18.50 -33.12 4.29
CA GLY A 888 19.76 -32.68 3.72
C GLY A 888 19.97 -31.17 3.73
N GLY A 889 21.14 -30.70 4.15
CA GLY A 889 21.47 -29.28 4.24
C GLY A 889 21.25 -28.51 2.93
N LEU A 890 21.58 -29.12 1.79
CA LEU A 890 21.32 -28.57 0.47
C LEU A 890 20.17 -29.31 -0.22
N VAL A 891 20.24 -30.64 -0.26
CA VAL A 891 19.26 -31.47 -0.99
C VAL A 891 18.75 -32.60 -0.09
N GLY A 892 17.43 -32.70 0.09
CA GLY A 892 16.83 -33.79 0.86
C GLY A 892 17.08 -35.15 0.22
N TYR A 893 16.61 -35.33 -1.02
CA TYR A 893 16.81 -36.55 -1.82
C TYR A 893 17.35 -36.25 -3.21
N ASN A 894 18.43 -36.94 -3.61
CA ASN A 894 19.08 -36.77 -4.90
C ASN A 894 19.05 -38.08 -5.71
N ASN A 895 18.15 -38.18 -6.70
CA ASN A 895 17.86 -39.45 -7.37
C ASN A 895 19.04 -40.01 -8.19
N LYS A 896 19.39 -41.28 -7.93
CA LYS A 896 20.53 -42.02 -8.52
C LYS A 896 20.19 -42.87 -9.76
N ASP A 897 18.92 -42.99 -10.13
CA ASP A 897 18.49 -43.93 -11.16
C ASP A 897 18.84 -43.47 -12.60
N GLY A 898 19.84 -44.10 -13.23
CA GLY A 898 20.20 -43.88 -14.64
C GLY A 898 21.70 -43.89 -14.93
N SER A 899 22.08 -43.73 -16.21
CA SER A 899 23.49 -43.49 -16.61
C SER A 899 23.94 -42.03 -16.43
N ASP A 900 22.98 -41.10 -16.44
CA ASP A 900 23.20 -39.67 -16.26
C ASP A 900 22.72 -39.30 -14.85
N LYS A 901 23.58 -38.70 -14.04
CA LYS A 901 23.34 -38.45 -12.62
C LYS A 901 23.09 -36.96 -12.39
N PRO A 902 22.26 -36.56 -11.40
CA PRO A 902 22.18 -35.17 -10.97
C PRO A 902 23.56 -34.57 -10.69
N GLU A 903 23.77 -33.33 -11.11
CA GLU A 903 25.04 -32.60 -10.88
C GLU A 903 24.80 -31.48 -9.87
N ILE A 904 25.64 -31.42 -8.83
CA ILE A 904 25.67 -30.34 -7.85
C ILE A 904 27.10 -29.80 -7.86
N ILE A 905 27.26 -28.53 -8.24
CA ILE A 905 28.55 -27.92 -8.57
C ILE A 905 28.71 -26.63 -7.77
N ASP A 906 29.85 -26.48 -7.11
CA ASP A 906 30.29 -25.29 -6.38
C ASP A 906 29.19 -24.69 -5.48
N SER A 907 28.48 -25.55 -4.76
CA SER A 907 27.30 -25.23 -3.93
C SER A 907 27.53 -25.61 -2.46
N PHE A 908 26.84 -24.97 -1.51
CA PHE A 908 27.09 -25.16 -0.07
C PHE A 908 25.85 -25.12 0.82
N ALA A 909 25.96 -25.78 1.97
CA ALA A 909 25.00 -25.73 3.07
C ALA A 909 25.71 -25.34 4.38
N LEU A 910 24.95 -24.79 5.34
CA LEU A 910 25.48 -24.43 6.67
C LEU A 910 25.92 -25.68 7.47
N ASP A 911 27.11 -25.69 8.09
CA ASP A 911 27.70 -26.86 8.80
C ASP A 911 26.89 -27.35 10.01
N ASN A 912 25.91 -26.55 10.48
CA ASN A 912 24.95 -26.98 11.50
C ASN A 912 23.76 -27.76 10.93
N SER A 913 23.65 -27.88 9.60
CA SER A 913 22.64 -28.70 8.95
C SER A 913 22.96 -30.19 9.12
N LEU A 914 21.97 -31.03 8.83
CA LEU A 914 22.18 -32.47 8.60
C LEU A 914 23.13 -32.68 7.41
N GLU A 915 23.44 -33.94 7.02
CA GLU A 915 24.34 -34.22 5.88
C GLU A 915 24.00 -33.32 4.66
N ILE A 916 25.00 -32.87 3.88
CA ILE A 916 24.79 -31.96 2.73
C ILE A 916 23.66 -32.46 1.82
N ILE A 917 23.61 -33.77 1.65
CA ILE A 917 22.54 -34.52 1.00
C ILE A 917 22.04 -35.56 2.01
N GLY A 918 20.74 -35.79 2.10
CA GLY A 918 20.16 -36.81 3.00
C GLY A 918 20.61 -38.25 2.69
N GLU A 919 20.11 -39.22 3.49
CA GLU A 919 20.66 -40.58 3.65
C GLU A 919 20.78 -41.46 2.37
N ASP A 920 20.15 -41.11 1.24
CA ASP A 920 20.24 -41.87 -0.01
C ASP A 920 21.22 -41.23 -1.02
N GLU A 921 22.49 -41.59 -0.88
CA GLU A 921 23.64 -41.07 -1.64
C GLU A 921 23.52 -41.30 -3.16
N GLY A 922 22.98 -40.31 -3.87
CA GLY A 922 23.39 -40.04 -5.26
C GLY A 922 24.91 -39.84 -5.32
N GLU A 923 25.59 -40.36 -6.36
CA GLU A 923 27.02 -40.07 -6.53
C GLU A 923 27.19 -38.58 -6.86
N LEU A 924 27.77 -37.83 -5.92
CA LEU A 924 28.21 -36.45 -6.13
C LEU A 924 29.25 -36.39 -7.25
N THR A 925 28.89 -35.72 -8.35
CA THR A 925 29.74 -35.52 -9.54
C THR A 925 30.39 -34.14 -9.61
N GLY A 926 30.04 -33.22 -8.70
CA GLY A 926 30.65 -31.89 -8.56
C GLY A 926 31.06 -31.57 -7.12
N ARG A 927 31.51 -30.35 -6.87
CA ARG A 927 32.05 -29.94 -5.57
C ARG A 927 30.95 -29.40 -4.67
N VAL A 928 30.83 -29.97 -3.48
CA VAL A 928 29.86 -29.54 -2.47
C VAL A 928 30.53 -29.52 -1.10
N ALA A 929 30.19 -28.52 -0.30
CA ALA A 929 30.84 -28.24 0.97
C ALA A 929 29.81 -27.92 2.07
N LEU A 930 30.12 -28.35 3.30
CA LEU A 930 29.56 -27.75 4.51
C LEU A 930 30.42 -26.55 4.88
N ALA A 931 29.77 -25.43 5.15
CA ALA A 931 30.39 -24.18 5.55
C ALA A 931 29.86 -23.77 6.93
N SER A 932 30.73 -23.60 7.92
CA SER A 932 30.29 -23.06 9.21
C SER A 932 29.73 -21.65 9.03
N GLU A 933 28.95 -21.18 10.00
CA GLU A 933 28.45 -19.80 9.99
C GLU A 933 29.60 -18.79 9.85
N ASP A 934 30.75 -19.06 10.48
CA ASP A 934 31.98 -18.28 10.35
C ASP A 934 32.64 -18.41 8.96
N ASP A 935 32.53 -19.58 8.30
CA ASP A 935 33.02 -19.76 6.93
C ASP A 935 32.18 -18.98 5.92
N LEU A 936 30.89 -18.76 6.23
CA LEU A 936 29.99 -17.96 5.42
C LEU A 936 30.02 -16.46 5.78
N LYS A 937 30.31 -16.08 7.03
CA LYS A 937 30.24 -14.69 7.53
C LYS A 937 31.60 -14.00 7.78
N GLY A 938 32.74 -14.45 7.24
CA GLY A 938 34.06 -14.01 7.74
C GLY A 938 35.26 -13.80 6.80
N SER A 939 35.66 -12.52 6.63
CA SER A 939 36.99 -11.86 6.83
C SER A 939 38.33 -12.37 6.27
N ASN A 940 38.38 -13.21 5.22
CA ASN A 940 39.55 -13.25 4.33
C ASN A 940 39.12 -13.71 2.93
N LEU A 941 39.30 -12.84 1.94
CA LEU A 941 39.20 -13.07 0.48
C LEU A 941 39.99 -14.29 -0.07
N TYR A 942 40.56 -15.13 0.79
CA TYR A 942 41.46 -16.23 0.47
C TYR A 942 41.37 -17.39 1.47
N ARG A 943 40.19 -17.73 1.98
CA ARG A 943 40.03 -19.06 2.60
C ARG A 943 40.01 -20.08 1.47
N LYS A 944 41.07 -20.89 1.36
CA LYS A 944 41.16 -21.92 0.34
C LYS A 944 40.01 -22.89 0.56
N VAL A 945 39.37 -23.32 -0.52
CA VAL A 945 38.28 -24.29 -0.39
C VAL A 945 38.71 -25.67 0.16
N GLU A 946 40.02 -25.88 0.29
CA GLU A 946 40.63 -26.99 1.06
C GLU A 946 40.26 -26.98 2.56
N ASP A 947 39.71 -25.88 3.10
CA ASP A 947 39.32 -25.74 4.51
C ASP A 947 37.87 -26.16 4.81
N PHE A 948 37.03 -26.41 3.78
CA PHE A 948 35.68 -26.93 3.98
C PHE A 948 35.69 -28.45 4.14
N ASN A 949 34.67 -29.01 4.81
CA ASN A 949 34.42 -30.45 4.80
C ASN A 949 33.90 -30.85 3.40
N SER A 950 34.81 -30.98 2.43
CA SER A 950 34.47 -31.22 1.02
C SER A 950 34.21 -32.69 0.72
N TYR A 951 33.18 -32.95 -0.09
CA TYR A 951 33.01 -34.22 -0.80
C TYR A 951 33.64 -34.09 -2.20
N ASP A 952 34.97 -34.20 -2.29
CA ASP A 952 35.69 -34.03 -3.55
C ASP A 952 35.79 -35.34 -4.36
N ASN A 953 35.29 -35.33 -5.60
CA ASN A 953 35.55 -36.37 -6.60
C ASN A 953 36.40 -35.91 -7.81
N LEU A 954 36.86 -34.65 -7.88
CA LEU A 954 37.58 -34.12 -9.06
C LEU A 954 38.74 -33.17 -8.71
N ASN A 955 39.90 -33.35 -9.36
CA ASN A 955 41.17 -32.60 -9.18
C ASN A 955 41.17 -31.14 -9.70
N GLU A 956 40.04 -30.46 -9.79
CA GLU A 956 39.95 -29.08 -10.30
C GLU A 956 39.78 -28.08 -9.14
N ALA A 957 40.16 -26.81 -9.32
CA ALA A 957 40.03 -25.75 -8.31
C ALA A 957 38.67 -25.04 -8.37
N TRP A 958 38.14 -24.60 -7.21
CA TRP A 958 36.93 -23.78 -7.07
C TRP A 958 37.03 -22.45 -7.82
N ASP A 959 35.92 -21.97 -8.38
CA ASP A 959 35.88 -20.67 -9.03
C ASP A 959 35.69 -19.56 -7.99
N GLU A 960 36.81 -18.99 -7.54
CA GLU A 960 36.87 -17.93 -6.54
C GLU A 960 36.26 -16.59 -7.01
N ASN A 961 35.81 -16.47 -8.27
CA ASN A 961 35.25 -15.21 -8.81
C ASN A 961 33.72 -15.11 -8.74
N ILE A 962 33.03 -16.15 -8.28
CA ILE A 962 31.55 -16.23 -8.34
C ILE A 962 30.89 -15.70 -7.05
N TRP A 963 31.58 -15.82 -5.92
CA TRP A 963 31.04 -15.50 -4.61
C TRP A 963 31.64 -14.22 -4.07
N ASP A 964 30.81 -13.20 -3.82
CA ASP A 964 31.21 -12.06 -2.99
C ASP A 964 30.75 -12.31 -1.54
N PHE A 965 31.72 -12.49 -0.66
CA PHE A 965 31.47 -12.76 0.76
C PHE A 965 31.29 -11.49 1.58
N GLY A 966 31.23 -10.31 0.96
CA GLY A 966 30.96 -9.04 1.63
C GLY A 966 31.98 -8.68 2.72
N SER A 967 31.65 -7.69 3.54
CA SER A 967 32.40 -7.38 4.77
C SER A 967 32.00 -8.32 5.92
N ASP A 968 32.83 -8.34 6.96
CA ASP A 968 32.98 -9.30 8.09
C ASP A 968 31.73 -9.84 8.85
N GLU A 969 30.50 -9.68 8.37
CA GLU A 969 29.27 -10.15 9.04
C GLU A 969 28.15 -10.60 8.09
N ASP A 970 28.33 -10.47 6.77
CA ASP A 970 27.35 -10.82 5.75
C ASP A 970 27.45 -12.28 5.30
N TYR A 971 26.31 -12.99 5.14
CA TYR A 971 26.29 -14.22 4.33
C TYR A 971 26.62 -13.85 2.88
N PRO A 972 27.28 -14.71 2.10
CA PRO A 972 27.64 -14.41 0.72
C PRO A 972 26.40 -14.01 -0.08
N ILE A 973 26.41 -12.77 -0.56
CA ILE A 973 25.43 -12.33 -1.55
C ILE A 973 26.05 -12.69 -2.89
N LEU A 974 25.29 -13.33 -3.76
CA LEU A 974 25.72 -13.46 -5.15
C LEU A 974 25.66 -12.04 -5.73
N GLU A 975 26.79 -11.32 -5.73
CA GLU A 975 26.84 -9.95 -6.23
C GLU A 975 26.45 -9.92 -7.71
N TRP A 976 25.41 -9.16 -7.96
CA TRP A 976 24.87 -8.88 -9.26
C TRP A 976 25.72 -7.78 -9.87
N GLN A 977 26.50 -8.08 -10.90
CA GLN A 977 27.11 -7.00 -11.67
C GLN A 977 25.99 -6.23 -12.37
N ASP A 978 25.79 -4.98 -11.94
CA ASP A 978 24.87 -3.94 -12.42
C ASP A 978 24.28 -4.15 -13.83
#